data_AF-A0A5B6WHU3-F1
#
_entry.id   AF-A0A5B6WHU3-F1
#
_cell.length_a   1.000
_cell.length_b   1.000
_cell.length_c   1.000
_cell.angle_alpha   90.00
_cell.angle_beta   90.00
_cell.angle_gamma   90.00
#
_symmetry.space_group_name_H-M   'P 1'
#
loop_
_entity.id
_entity.type
_entity.pdbx_description
1 polymer ?
#
loop_
_entity_poly.entity_id
_entity_poly.type
_entity_poly.pdbx_seq_one_letter_code
_entity_poly.pdbx_strand_id
1 'polypeptide(L)'
;MVFQFCFSKGIGTLLVEMSLTIVWDFGDFNRIDIVLIPKVPNPTQLVNFRPISLCTVIYKVVAKAIANRLQKIIDKCIDKVQSAFVPGRLITDNVLLAYEILHSINQKRSGKKGVMAVKLDMSKAYDRVEWKFLEEVMIKIGFACECAELLKRCVSTISYKANINGRRGNLFLPSRGFRQGDPLSPFLFLICSEGLSSLMRTAKRRDLLKGAKASRQGPAISHLLFADDCILFGEASNKGANILKDILQDYEICSGQCVNFSKSTVFFSPNTSEENKAAVSNLLGVRMATNPEKYLGIPNMVGRKKRESFQNLLDRISMRIEGWSNKMLSQGGKEVFIKSVLQAIPIFAMSCFLLPNSLCKKMESIFAKFWWQKGKGRKGIHWCQWGHLCRPKSEGGLGFRNMAQFNIALLAKCSRQNIFQKAIFLIRNWVIEIHMFSEVYRLQRVIWKKRLIWKVGTGTSISIGSNDNKVAELNNCQTREWNREVVEYTFGADEADKILRIPLAKYPHDDLLAWRGEPMEVFSVKSSYPNAYAIQLSYFDFYKKMWCIDLPTKLKVNMWKASWNYLPTRVNLLHKKLLIEASCPRCGLETETLNHLFRECPVSVEMWSYLSEVKLTQDTNADFKQWLTSSSALLSFDLCRLFCGALWAIWGDRNARVHEKTSKTGNEVAGFVRNYIQELDGVKTIVVKFPKAVSRWKYPPYQFVKINFDGAYDMKEQFSASGIVARDSEGEVLASKSKIHTNVVSAFAAEALACREAVQLGIDMKQRRMIIERDSLTIIKKCRNDSTDRSQIGSYIYDIRQMKKYFSKIRFDFIPRSVNTLAHMLAKETLKRKEEFYLVGVVPSFAETHKQNERLRELD
;
A
#
# COMPACT_ATOMS: atom_id res chain seq x y z
N MET A 1 0.27 30.40 20.42
CA MET A 1 -0.68 29.25 20.31
C MET A 1 -0.02 27.93 19.86
N VAL A 2 1.16 27.92 19.22
CA VAL A 2 1.89 26.68 18.83
C VAL A 2 2.57 25.98 20.03
N PHE A 3 2.96 26.75 21.05
CA PHE A 3 3.70 26.29 22.23
C PHE A 3 2.96 25.24 23.07
N GLN A 4 1.65 25.42 23.29
CA GLN A 4 0.86 24.60 24.22
C GLN A 4 0.66 23.15 23.73
N PHE A 5 0.86 22.91 22.42
CA PHE A 5 0.65 21.61 21.78
C PHE A 5 1.94 20.76 21.66
N CYS A 6 3.13 21.36 21.73
CA CYS A 6 4.39 20.66 21.46
C CYS A 6 4.94 19.87 22.67
N PHE A 7 4.66 20.33 23.91
CA PHE A 7 5.33 19.78 25.10
C PHE A 7 4.48 19.64 26.38
N SER A 8 3.15 19.86 26.34
CA SER A 8 2.34 19.75 27.57
C SER A 8 1.93 18.31 27.94
N LYS A 9 2.35 17.94 29.17
CA LYS A 9 1.88 16.89 30.10
C LYS A 9 1.66 15.46 29.59
N GLY A 10 2.72 14.65 29.69
CA GLY A 10 2.65 13.18 29.75
C GLY A 10 4.01 12.54 30.01
N ILE A 11 4.05 11.21 30.25
CA ILE A 11 5.26 10.39 30.46
C ILE A 11 6.36 10.63 29.40
N GLY A 12 5.98 11.10 28.21
CA GLY A 12 6.92 11.48 27.14
C GLY A 12 7.66 12.80 27.34
N THR A 13 7.29 13.67 28.30
CA THR A 13 8.08 14.85 28.67
C THR A 13 9.22 14.43 29.57
N LEU A 14 8.96 13.54 30.54
CA LEU A 14 9.96 12.99 31.45
C LEU A 14 10.99 12.12 30.73
N LEU A 15 10.57 11.31 29.75
CA LEU A 15 11.49 10.56 28.89
C LEU A 15 12.31 11.48 27.98
N VAL A 16 11.72 12.55 27.45
CA VAL A 16 12.46 13.51 26.63
C VAL A 16 13.41 14.29 27.51
N GLU A 17 13.01 14.80 28.67
CA GLU A 17 13.88 15.47 29.64
C GLU A 17 15.00 14.55 30.13
N MET A 18 14.72 13.33 30.58
CA MET A 18 15.76 12.35 30.96
C MET A 18 16.69 12.00 29.79
N SER A 19 16.16 11.81 28.58
CA SER A 19 17.01 11.60 27.40
C SER A 19 17.80 12.86 27.04
N LEU A 20 17.21 14.04 27.33
CA LEU A 20 17.81 15.34 27.21
C LEU A 20 18.70 15.71 28.42
N THR A 21 18.86 14.82 29.39
CA THR A 21 19.93 14.89 30.39
C THR A 21 21.03 13.92 29.97
N ILE A 22 20.67 12.70 29.56
CA ILE A 22 21.59 11.64 29.11
C ILE A 22 22.39 12.02 27.85
N VAL A 23 21.79 12.68 26.86
CA VAL A 23 22.49 13.15 25.65
C VAL A 23 23.42 14.35 25.95
N TRP A 24 23.24 15.01 27.08
CA TRP A 24 23.76 16.35 27.33
C TRP A 24 24.85 16.40 28.40
N ASP A 25 24.82 15.48 29.37
CA ASP A 25 25.84 15.36 30.43
C ASP A 25 27.02 14.45 30.06
N PHE A 26 26.91 13.62 29.02
CA PHE A 26 28.02 12.76 28.56
C PHE A 26 28.40 13.08 27.11
N GLY A 27 29.44 13.91 26.92
CA GLY A 27 29.96 14.35 25.62
C GLY A 27 30.39 13.23 24.64
N ASP A 28 30.39 11.97 25.07
CA ASP A 28 30.73 10.83 24.22
C ASP A 28 29.60 10.40 23.27
N PHE A 29 28.33 10.69 23.56
CA PHE A 29 27.20 10.20 22.76
C PHE A 29 26.97 10.97 21.44
N ASN A 30 27.54 12.17 21.31
CA ASN A 30 27.48 13.02 20.12
C ASN A 30 28.75 12.92 19.23
N ARG A 31 29.57 11.89 19.45
CA ARG A 31 30.69 11.51 18.57
C ARG A 31 30.16 10.68 17.41
N ILE A 32 30.42 11.12 16.18
CA ILE A 32 29.83 10.53 14.97
C ILE A 32 30.91 10.10 14.00
N ASP A 33 30.81 8.86 13.53
CA ASP A 33 31.63 8.34 12.45
C ASP A 33 31.00 8.70 11.09
N ILE A 34 31.76 9.38 10.22
CA ILE A 34 31.39 9.64 8.83
C ILE A 34 31.92 8.50 7.96
N VAL A 35 31.02 7.84 7.23
CA VAL A 35 31.36 6.78 6.27
C VAL A 35 31.04 7.25 4.85
N LEU A 36 31.92 6.93 3.91
CA LEU A 36 31.77 7.31 2.50
C LEU A 36 31.08 6.19 1.71
N ILE A 37 29.91 6.48 1.14
CA ILE A 37 29.18 5.55 0.27
C ILE A 37 29.39 5.94 -1.21
N PRO A 38 29.81 5.03 -2.10
CA PRO A 38 30.00 5.33 -3.51
C PRO A 38 28.67 5.67 -4.20
N LYS A 39 28.63 6.79 -4.94
CA LYS A 39 27.48 7.21 -5.76
C LYS A 39 27.49 6.57 -7.16
N VAL A 40 28.67 6.21 -7.64
CA VAL A 40 28.92 5.66 -8.98
C VAL A 40 29.76 4.38 -8.87
N PRO A 41 29.65 3.44 -9.84
CA PRO A 41 30.58 2.33 -9.93
C PRO A 41 32.01 2.86 -10.14
N ASN A 42 32.99 2.29 -9.43
CA ASN A 42 34.42 2.63 -9.49
C ASN A 42 34.72 4.13 -9.23
N PRO A 43 34.45 4.66 -8.02
CA PRO A 43 34.68 6.06 -7.69
C PRO A 43 36.18 6.41 -7.58
N THR A 44 36.65 7.40 -8.34
CA THR A 44 38.04 7.89 -8.28
C THR A 44 38.24 9.20 -7.52
N GLN A 45 37.17 9.99 -7.33
CA GLN A 45 37.22 11.31 -6.68
C GLN A 45 36.29 11.38 -5.47
N LEU A 46 36.61 12.21 -4.47
CA LEU A 46 35.78 12.37 -3.25
C LEU A 46 34.35 12.84 -3.54
N VAL A 47 34.12 13.62 -4.61
CA VAL A 47 32.77 14.07 -5.02
C VAL A 47 31.86 12.90 -5.42
N ASN A 48 32.45 11.78 -5.83
CA ASN A 48 31.76 10.54 -6.18
C ASN A 48 31.31 9.75 -4.96
N PHE A 49 31.65 10.20 -3.75
CA PHE A 49 31.16 9.62 -2.50
C PHE A 49 30.08 10.48 -1.86
N ARG A 50 29.17 9.84 -1.14
CA ARG A 50 28.20 10.48 -0.25
C ARG A 50 28.65 10.23 1.19
N PRO A 51 28.97 11.27 1.97
CA PRO A 51 29.28 11.11 3.39
C PRO A 51 27.98 10.82 4.16
N ILE A 52 27.96 9.74 4.94
CA ILE A 52 26.85 9.39 5.83
C ILE A 52 27.33 9.44 7.27
N SER A 53 26.59 10.16 8.10
CA SER A 53 26.84 10.34 9.52
C SER A 53 26.20 9.21 10.32
N LEU A 54 27.02 8.31 10.87
CA LEU A 54 26.55 7.20 11.71
C LEU A 54 26.28 7.68 13.13
N CYS A 55 25.05 8.11 13.37
CA CYS A 55 24.62 8.55 14.71
C CYS A 55 24.42 7.35 15.66
N THR A 56 24.68 7.57 16.95
CA THR A 56 24.44 6.57 18.02
C THR A 56 22.97 6.19 18.10
N VAL A 57 22.68 4.98 18.57
CA VAL A 57 21.30 4.47 18.68
C VAL A 57 20.47 5.32 19.63
N ILE A 58 21.05 5.70 20.78
CA ILE A 58 20.40 6.56 21.79
C ILE A 58 20.00 7.90 21.16
N TYR A 59 20.94 8.58 20.48
CA TYR A 59 20.63 9.82 19.78
C TYR A 59 19.53 9.62 18.73
N LYS A 60 19.57 8.54 17.95
CA LYS A 60 18.53 8.26 16.93
C LYS A 60 17.13 8.12 17.53
N VAL A 61 17.01 7.54 18.73
CA VAL A 61 15.73 7.45 19.43
C VAL A 61 15.21 8.85 19.79
N VAL A 62 16.07 9.70 20.35
CA VAL A 62 15.73 11.08 20.71
C VAL A 62 15.37 11.90 19.46
N ALA A 63 16.24 11.89 18.45
CA ALA A 63 16.02 12.60 17.19
C ALA A 63 14.74 12.14 16.50
N LYS A 64 14.44 10.83 16.53
CA LYS A 64 13.20 10.30 15.97
C LYS A 64 11.98 10.70 16.77
N ALA A 65 12.06 10.77 18.10
CA ALA A 65 10.99 11.26 18.95
C ALA A 65 10.66 12.73 18.63
N ILE A 66 11.67 13.59 18.50
CA ILE A 66 11.52 14.99 18.09
C ILE A 66 10.94 15.09 16.68
N ALA A 67 11.50 14.35 15.72
CA ALA A 67 11.04 14.34 14.33
C ALA A 67 9.56 13.92 14.21
N ASN A 68 9.12 12.92 14.97
CA ASN A 68 7.71 12.49 14.97
C ASN A 68 6.76 13.56 15.53
N ARG A 69 7.24 14.43 16.44
CA ARG A 69 6.45 15.59 16.92
C ARG A 69 6.43 16.70 15.87
N LEU A 70 7.58 17.05 15.30
CA LEU A 70 7.69 18.03 14.21
C LEU A 70 6.82 17.64 13.01
N GLN A 71 6.77 16.35 12.67
CA GLN A 71 5.97 15.82 11.57
C GLN A 71 4.47 16.17 11.67
N LYS A 72 3.94 16.39 12.89
CA LYS A 72 2.53 16.79 13.10
C LYS A 72 2.26 18.25 12.79
N ILE A 73 3.27 19.11 12.87
CA ILE A 73 3.13 20.57 12.69
C ILE A 73 3.74 21.07 11.39
N ILE A 74 4.66 20.32 10.78
CA ILE A 74 5.47 20.78 9.65
C ILE A 74 4.61 21.26 8.47
N ASP A 75 3.46 20.61 8.19
CA ASP A 75 2.54 21.00 7.13
C ASP A 75 1.96 22.42 7.29
N LYS A 76 1.89 22.93 8.52
CA LYS A 76 1.46 24.30 8.83
C LYS A 76 2.61 25.31 8.75
N CYS A 77 3.85 24.85 8.89
CA CYS A 77 5.04 25.70 8.94
C CYS A 77 5.64 25.99 7.56
N ILE A 78 5.45 25.09 6.60
CA ILE A 78 6.09 25.16 5.27
C ILE A 78 5.08 25.35 4.14
N ASP A 79 5.52 26.05 3.10
CA ASP A 79 4.72 26.36 1.92
C ASP A 79 4.16 25.09 1.26
N LYS A 80 2.95 25.18 0.72
CA LYS A 80 2.26 24.08 0.02
C LYS A 80 3.02 23.60 -1.22
N VAL A 81 3.91 24.42 -1.79
CA VAL A 81 4.74 24.03 -2.95
C VAL A 81 5.88 23.08 -2.61
N GLN A 82 6.27 22.96 -1.32
CA GLN A 82 7.26 21.99 -0.87
C GLN A 82 6.62 20.62 -0.64
N SER A 83 6.95 19.64 -1.47
CA SER A 83 6.29 18.33 -1.42
C SER A 83 7.10 17.25 -0.69
N ALA A 84 8.37 17.49 -0.38
CA ALA A 84 9.24 16.46 0.21
C ALA A 84 9.04 16.31 1.73
N PHE A 85 9.08 15.08 2.22
CA PHE A 85 9.07 14.69 3.64
C PHE A 85 7.87 15.20 4.49
N VAL A 86 6.82 15.74 3.86
CA VAL A 86 5.59 16.18 4.54
C VAL A 86 4.53 15.08 4.50
N PRO A 87 3.91 14.69 5.63
CA PRO A 87 2.81 13.74 5.65
C PRO A 87 1.66 14.19 4.76
N GLY A 88 1.14 13.28 3.93
CA GLY A 88 -0.01 13.56 3.08
C GLY A 88 0.31 14.28 1.76
N ARG A 89 1.54 14.79 1.58
CA ARG A 89 2.01 15.32 0.29
C ARG A 89 2.72 14.21 -0.49
N LEU A 90 2.30 13.97 -1.73
CA LEU A 90 2.88 12.90 -2.55
C LEU A 90 3.91 13.49 -3.52
N ILE A 91 5.02 12.77 -3.73
CA ILE A 91 6.01 13.11 -4.76
C ILE A 91 5.38 13.22 -6.16
N THR A 92 4.33 12.44 -6.41
CA THR A 92 3.59 12.45 -7.68
C THR A 92 2.94 13.80 -7.95
N ASP A 93 2.50 14.51 -6.91
CA ASP A 93 1.81 15.79 -7.06
C ASP A 93 2.77 16.86 -7.61
N ASN A 94 4.00 16.90 -7.08
CA ASN A 94 5.01 17.83 -7.57
C ASN A 94 5.46 17.51 -8.99
N VAL A 95 5.62 16.22 -9.32
CA VAL A 95 5.95 15.79 -10.69
C VAL A 95 4.86 16.18 -11.68
N LEU A 96 3.59 15.95 -11.35
CA LEU A 96 2.46 16.31 -12.22
C LEU A 96 2.36 17.83 -12.42
N LEU A 97 2.58 18.60 -11.36
CA LEU A 97 2.54 20.07 -11.43
C LEU A 97 3.69 20.63 -12.27
N ALA A 98 4.92 20.15 -12.03
CA ALA A 98 6.08 20.52 -12.83
C ALA A 98 5.87 20.15 -14.30
N TYR A 99 5.35 18.95 -14.57
CA TYR A 99 5.06 18.48 -15.93
C TYR A 99 4.04 19.37 -16.64
N GLU A 100 2.91 19.71 -16.00
CA GLU A 100 1.86 20.53 -16.60
C GLU A 100 2.38 21.95 -16.91
N ILE A 101 3.10 22.58 -15.98
CA ILE A 101 3.66 23.92 -16.19
C ILE A 101 4.68 23.91 -17.34
N LEU A 102 5.61 22.95 -17.34
CA LEU A 102 6.61 22.81 -18.40
C LEU A 102 5.94 22.54 -19.75
N HIS A 103 4.87 21.75 -19.77
CA HIS A 103 4.08 21.51 -20.97
C HIS A 103 3.42 22.80 -21.49
N SER A 104 2.79 23.59 -20.62
CA SER A 104 2.21 24.89 -20.98
C SER A 104 3.26 25.89 -21.49
N ILE A 105 4.47 25.91 -20.90
CA ILE A 105 5.60 26.73 -21.38
C ILE A 105 5.97 26.36 -22.82
N ASN A 106 6.01 25.06 -23.13
CA ASN A 106 6.32 24.58 -24.48
C ASN A 106 5.22 24.81 -25.51
N GLN A 107 3.96 24.93 -25.09
CA GLN A 107 2.87 25.24 -26.00
C GLN A 107 2.77 26.74 -26.33
N LYS A 108 3.45 27.61 -25.57
CA LYS A 108 3.49 29.05 -25.85
C LYS A 108 4.37 29.36 -27.07
N ARG A 109 3.74 29.34 -28.25
CA ARG A 109 4.37 29.67 -29.54
C ARG A 109 4.14 31.11 -29.99
N SER A 110 3.24 31.85 -29.35
CA SER A 110 2.89 33.23 -29.70
C SER A 110 2.79 34.12 -28.47
N GLY A 111 3.00 35.43 -28.66
CA GLY A 111 2.98 36.47 -27.61
C GLY A 111 4.34 37.11 -27.37
N LYS A 112 4.34 38.42 -27.01
CA LYS A 112 5.55 39.26 -26.89
C LYS A 112 6.48 38.93 -25.71
N LYS A 113 6.00 38.17 -24.71
CA LYS A 113 6.76 37.84 -23.49
C LYS A 113 7.03 36.34 -23.40
N GLY A 114 8.31 35.97 -23.32
CA GLY A 114 8.76 34.61 -23.06
C GLY A 114 8.66 34.23 -21.58
N VAL A 115 8.61 32.93 -21.28
CA VAL A 115 8.62 32.36 -19.92
C VAL A 115 9.79 31.41 -19.82
N MET A 116 10.47 31.42 -18.67
CA MET A 116 11.56 30.50 -18.36
C MET A 116 11.26 29.64 -17.13
N ALA A 117 11.83 28.43 -17.12
CA ALA A 117 11.90 27.55 -15.96
C ALA A 117 13.37 27.24 -15.67
N VAL A 118 13.84 27.58 -14.48
CA VAL A 118 15.21 27.38 -14.03
C VAL A 118 15.23 26.23 -13.03
N LYS A 119 15.85 25.11 -13.39
CA LYS A 119 16.11 23.98 -12.48
C LYS A 119 17.43 24.24 -11.77
N LEU A 120 17.38 24.38 -10.46
CA LEU A 120 18.54 24.63 -9.62
C LEU A 120 19.08 23.34 -9.00
N ASP A 121 20.40 23.23 -8.92
CA ASP A 121 21.11 22.18 -8.19
C ASP A 121 21.86 22.82 -7.01
N MET A 122 21.58 22.41 -5.78
CA MET A 122 22.24 22.96 -4.59
C MET A 122 23.57 22.22 -4.30
N SER A 123 24.67 22.96 -4.20
CA SER A 123 25.99 22.41 -3.90
C SER A 123 26.08 21.98 -2.44
N LYS A 124 26.23 20.68 -2.18
CA LYS A 124 26.36 20.11 -0.82
C LYS A 124 25.24 20.60 0.11
N ALA A 125 23.99 20.41 -0.30
CA ALA A 125 22.81 20.98 0.34
C ALA A 125 22.72 20.79 1.86
N TYR A 126 23.11 19.64 2.42
CA TYR A 126 23.11 19.46 3.88
C TYR A 126 24.32 20.11 4.55
N ASP A 127 25.48 20.14 3.91
CA ASP A 127 26.75 20.44 4.58
C ASP A 127 27.03 21.95 4.73
N ARG A 128 26.28 22.80 4.02
CA ARG A 128 26.53 24.26 3.95
C ARG A 128 25.59 25.14 4.77
N VAL A 129 24.55 24.57 5.37
CA VAL A 129 23.51 25.37 6.06
C VAL A 129 24.06 26.05 7.31
N GLU A 130 23.92 27.38 7.39
CA GLU A 130 24.29 28.16 8.57
C GLU A 130 23.26 27.99 9.70
N TRP A 131 23.71 27.64 10.90
CA TRP A 131 22.82 27.35 12.04
C TRP A 131 22.13 28.60 12.59
N LYS A 132 22.79 29.76 12.56
CA LYS A 132 22.21 31.03 12.99
C LYS A 132 20.99 31.40 12.14
N PHE A 133 21.07 31.20 10.83
CA PHE A 133 19.94 31.42 9.92
C PHE A 133 18.75 30.51 10.25
N LEU A 134 19.01 29.22 10.50
CA LEU A 134 17.96 28.27 10.86
C LEU A 134 17.21 28.71 12.13
N GLU A 135 17.94 29.15 13.16
CA GLU A 135 17.37 29.64 14.42
C GLU A 135 16.45 30.85 14.19
N GLU A 136 16.91 31.86 13.48
CA GLU A 136 16.13 33.06 13.15
C GLU A 136 14.85 32.71 12.37
N VAL A 137 14.94 31.80 11.39
CA VAL A 137 13.78 31.34 10.62
C VAL A 137 12.77 30.61 11.52
N MET A 138 13.23 29.74 12.44
CA MET A 138 12.35 29.06 13.39
C MET A 138 11.62 30.06 14.29
N ILE A 139 12.32 31.06 14.82
CA ILE A 139 11.73 32.12 15.66
C ILE A 139 10.67 32.89 14.86
N LYS A 140 10.96 33.28 13.61
CA LYS A 140 10.00 34.01 12.76
C LYS A 140 8.78 33.18 12.35
N ILE A 141 8.91 31.86 12.20
CA ILE A 141 7.78 30.95 11.96
C ILE A 141 6.88 30.85 13.20
N GLY A 142 7.39 31.19 14.39
CA GLY A 142 6.65 31.18 15.66
C GLY A 142 6.99 29.99 16.55
N PHE A 143 8.18 29.38 16.39
CA PHE A 143 8.70 28.43 17.36
C PHE A 143 9.08 29.17 18.66
N ALA A 144 8.91 28.46 19.77
CA ALA A 144 9.46 28.81 21.08
C ALA A 144 10.97 29.03 21.01
N CYS A 145 11.50 30.04 21.70
CA CYS A 145 12.94 30.25 21.82
C CYS A 145 13.64 28.99 22.37
N GLU A 146 13.06 28.35 23.38
CA GLU A 146 13.58 27.13 24.01
C GLU A 146 13.61 25.96 23.02
N CYS A 147 12.58 25.84 22.17
CA CYS A 147 12.53 24.77 21.16
C CYS A 147 13.51 25.04 20.01
N ALA A 148 13.64 26.29 19.56
CA ALA A 148 14.58 26.68 18.53
C ALA A 148 16.02 26.41 18.98
N GLU A 149 16.35 26.80 20.22
CA GLU A 149 17.66 26.56 20.82
C GLU A 149 17.92 25.06 21.01
N LEU A 150 16.93 24.27 21.46
CA LEU A 150 17.05 22.82 21.54
C LEU A 150 17.39 22.18 20.19
N LEU A 151 16.70 22.59 19.12
CA LEU A 151 16.92 22.07 17.76
C LEU A 151 18.28 22.48 17.20
N LYS A 152 18.70 23.73 17.44
CA LYS A 152 20.03 24.25 17.08
C LYS A 152 21.13 23.48 17.82
N ARG A 153 20.96 23.26 19.12
CA ARG A 153 21.92 22.49 19.92
C ARG A 153 22.07 21.05 19.42
N CYS A 154 20.98 20.41 18.99
CA CYS A 154 21.04 19.07 18.41
C CYS A 154 21.99 18.99 17.19
N VAL A 155 22.19 20.08 16.45
CA VAL A 155 23.09 20.15 15.29
C VAL A 155 24.46 20.78 15.60
N SER A 156 24.58 21.64 16.62
CA SER A 156 25.82 22.36 16.91
C SER A 156 26.80 21.64 17.84
N THR A 157 26.32 20.77 18.75
CA THR A 157 27.17 20.10 19.75
C THR A 157 27.87 18.82 19.24
N ILE A 158 27.96 18.66 17.92
CA ILE A 158 28.42 17.42 17.29
C ILE A 158 29.94 17.40 17.17
N SER A 159 30.53 16.20 17.25
CA SER A 159 31.92 15.99 16.83
C SER A 159 32.03 14.83 15.84
N TYR A 160 32.84 15.01 14.79
CA TYR A 160 32.96 14.05 13.70
C TYR A 160 34.33 13.36 13.67
N LYS A 161 34.35 12.10 13.25
CA LYS A 161 35.53 11.36 12.82
C LYS A 161 35.27 10.76 11.44
N ALA A 162 36.17 10.95 10.49
CA ALA A 162 36.05 10.28 9.19
C ALA A 162 36.55 8.84 9.29
N ASN A 163 35.74 7.86 8.89
CA ASN A 163 36.13 6.46 8.80
C ASN A 163 36.44 6.11 7.34
N ILE A 164 37.70 5.85 7.05
CA ILE A 164 38.19 5.49 5.72
C ILE A 164 38.79 4.08 5.81
N ASN A 165 38.20 3.13 5.08
CA ASN A 165 38.64 1.73 5.04
C ASN A 165 38.79 1.07 6.43
N GLY A 166 37.91 1.40 7.37
CA GLY A 166 37.93 0.85 8.74
C GLY A 166 38.84 1.61 9.70
N ARG A 167 39.61 2.59 9.24
CA ARG A 167 40.48 3.43 10.08
C ARG A 167 39.77 4.74 10.42
N ARG A 168 39.63 5.02 11.72
CA ARG A 168 39.06 6.28 12.23
C ARG A 168 40.13 7.37 12.21
N GLY A 169 39.83 8.47 11.55
CA GLY A 169 40.66 9.67 11.54
C GLY A 169 40.50 10.53 12.80
N ASN A 170 41.06 11.73 12.74
CA ASN A 170 41.05 12.70 13.84
C ASN A 170 39.64 13.26 14.10
N LEU A 171 39.42 13.67 15.35
CA LEU A 171 38.20 14.36 15.77
C LEU A 171 38.22 15.79 15.23
N PHE A 172 37.12 16.23 14.63
CA PHE A 172 36.92 17.62 14.24
C PHE A 172 35.50 18.10 14.57
N LEU A 173 35.37 19.40 14.82
CA LEU A 173 34.10 20.05 15.14
C LEU A 173 33.54 20.77 13.89
N PRO A 174 32.28 20.55 13.53
CA PRO A 174 31.63 21.30 12.47
C PRO A 174 31.29 22.72 12.95
N SER A 175 31.32 23.68 12.03
CA SER A 175 30.77 25.03 12.24
C SER A 175 29.40 25.24 11.61
N ARG A 176 28.99 24.35 10.69
CA ARG A 176 27.76 24.45 9.90
C ARG A 176 27.32 23.09 9.36
N GLY A 177 26.11 23.07 8.80
CA GLY A 177 25.54 21.94 8.09
C GLY A 177 24.79 20.95 8.97
N PHE A 178 24.25 19.92 8.33
CA PHE A 178 23.37 18.91 8.92
C PHE A 178 23.90 17.50 8.68
N ARG A 179 23.56 16.58 9.60
CA ARG A 179 23.94 15.17 9.50
C ARG A 179 23.17 14.47 8.37
N GLN A 180 23.89 13.83 7.46
CA GLN A 180 23.28 12.96 6.45
C GLN A 180 23.01 11.58 7.06
N GLY A 181 21.74 11.23 7.23
CA GLY A 181 21.30 9.97 7.88
C GLY A 181 20.67 10.16 9.27
N ASP A 182 20.59 11.39 9.77
CA ASP A 182 19.85 11.75 10.97
C ASP A 182 18.34 11.90 10.66
N PRO A 183 17.43 11.27 11.44
CA PRO A 183 15.98 11.46 11.29
C PRO A 183 15.49 12.90 11.38
N LEU A 184 16.22 13.79 12.07
CA LEU A 184 15.83 15.18 12.28
C LEU A 184 16.22 16.10 11.11
N SER A 185 17.40 15.88 10.51
CA SER A 185 17.98 16.74 9.47
C SER A 185 17.05 17.07 8.29
N PRO A 186 16.26 16.13 7.73
CA PRO A 186 15.36 16.45 6.63
C PRO A 186 14.34 17.55 6.98
N PHE A 187 13.78 17.52 8.20
CA PHE A 187 12.79 18.51 8.63
C PHE A 187 13.41 19.89 8.86
N LEU A 188 14.63 19.94 9.43
CA LEU A 188 15.36 21.19 9.59
C LEU A 188 15.73 21.80 8.23
N PHE A 189 16.08 20.95 7.25
CA PHE A 189 16.34 21.40 5.89
C PHE A 189 15.11 22.02 5.22
N LEU A 190 13.91 21.46 5.45
CA LEU A 190 12.66 22.07 4.95
C LEU A 190 12.42 23.46 5.56
N ILE A 191 12.67 23.61 6.86
CA ILE A 191 12.54 24.91 7.54
C ILE A 191 13.52 25.93 6.96
N CYS A 192 14.77 25.52 6.69
CA CYS A 192 15.75 26.37 6.02
C CYS A 192 15.28 26.79 4.61
N SER A 193 14.75 25.84 3.83
CA SER A 193 14.23 26.10 2.48
C SER A 193 12.99 27.01 2.45
N GLU A 194 12.22 27.08 3.54
CA GLU A 194 11.09 28.02 3.67
C GLU A 194 11.54 29.48 3.56
N GLY A 195 12.80 29.79 3.90
CA GLY A 195 13.40 31.10 3.67
C GLY A 195 13.36 31.50 2.20
N LEU A 196 13.76 30.60 1.29
CA LEU A 196 13.71 30.83 -0.16
C LEU A 196 12.25 30.95 -0.64
N SER A 197 11.36 30.09 -0.17
CA SER A 197 9.93 30.19 -0.49
C SER A 197 9.32 31.52 -0.07
N SER A 198 9.70 32.04 1.10
CA SER A 198 9.25 33.34 1.62
C SER A 198 9.74 34.50 0.76
N LEU A 199 11.01 34.49 0.32
CA LEU A 199 11.56 35.49 -0.60
C LEU A 199 10.81 35.49 -1.93
N MET A 200 10.61 34.31 -2.52
CA MET A 200 9.86 34.15 -3.78
C MET A 200 8.39 34.61 -3.64
N ARG A 201 7.73 34.35 -2.51
CA ARG A 201 6.38 34.85 -2.22
C ARG A 201 6.33 36.35 -2.08
N THR A 202 7.36 36.96 -1.49
CA THR A 202 7.45 38.40 -1.29
C THR A 202 7.68 39.12 -2.62
N ALA A 203 8.58 38.62 -3.46
CA ALA A 203 8.80 39.13 -4.81
C ALA A 203 7.53 39.04 -5.68
N LYS A 204 6.78 37.94 -5.56
CA LYS A 204 5.50 37.77 -6.25
C LYS A 204 4.41 38.72 -5.73
N ARG A 205 4.34 38.95 -4.40
CA ARG A 205 3.37 39.88 -3.80
C ARG A 205 3.61 41.34 -4.19
N ARG A 206 4.88 41.71 -4.42
CA ARG A 206 5.30 43.03 -4.90
C ARG A 206 5.20 43.21 -6.43
N ASP A 207 4.61 42.24 -7.13
CA ASP A 207 4.54 42.14 -8.61
C ASP A 207 5.91 42.25 -9.34
N LEU A 208 7.01 41.98 -8.63
CA LEU A 208 8.36 41.94 -9.21
C LEU A 208 8.57 40.69 -10.06
N LEU A 209 8.00 39.55 -9.62
CA LEU A 209 8.15 38.27 -10.28
C LEU A 209 6.80 37.71 -10.76
N LYS A 210 6.67 37.52 -12.07
CA LYS A 210 5.52 36.83 -12.68
C LYS A 210 5.81 35.33 -12.81
N GLY A 211 5.10 34.53 -12.02
CA GLY A 211 5.18 33.07 -12.09
C GLY A 211 4.55 32.50 -13.36
N ALA A 212 4.77 31.21 -13.62
CA ALA A 212 4.17 30.51 -14.75
C ALA A 212 2.72 30.07 -14.43
N LYS A 213 1.83 30.19 -15.40
CA LYS A 213 0.44 29.72 -15.31
C LYS A 213 0.25 28.53 -16.25
N ALA A 214 -0.41 27.48 -15.76
CA ALA A 214 -0.81 26.33 -16.58
C ALA A 214 -1.98 26.67 -17.54
N SER A 215 -2.85 27.60 -17.13
CA SER A 215 -4.01 28.05 -17.91
C SER A 215 -4.22 29.57 -17.79
N ARG A 216 -5.01 30.17 -18.71
CA ARG A 216 -5.27 31.63 -18.72
C ARG A 216 -5.82 32.15 -17.36
N GLN A 217 -6.65 31.33 -16.74
CA GLN A 217 -7.41 31.57 -15.50
C GLN A 217 -6.73 30.98 -14.26
N GLY A 218 -5.69 30.17 -14.45
CA GLY A 218 -5.08 29.37 -13.39
C GLY A 218 -4.16 30.16 -12.46
N PRO A 219 -3.86 29.62 -11.26
CA PRO A 219 -2.93 30.24 -10.33
C PRO A 219 -1.52 30.30 -10.95
N ALA A 220 -0.84 31.44 -10.77
CA ALA A 220 0.56 31.56 -11.14
C ALA A 220 1.45 30.87 -10.10
N ILE A 221 2.34 29.98 -10.54
CA ILE A 221 3.29 29.26 -9.70
C ILE A 221 4.67 29.83 -9.96
N SER A 222 5.33 30.31 -8.91
CA SER A 222 6.67 30.91 -9.00
C SER A 222 7.79 29.90 -8.74
N HIS A 223 7.54 28.87 -7.94
CA HIS A 223 8.54 27.88 -7.60
C HIS A 223 7.92 26.54 -7.19
N LEU A 224 8.69 25.47 -7.37
CA LEU A 224 8.38 24.11 -6.91
C LEU A 224 9.61 23.53 -6.23
N LEU A 225 9.39 22.88 -5.09
CA LEU A 225 10.46 22.35 -4.24
C LEU A 225 10.19 20.88 -3.91
N PHE A 226 11.23 20.06 -4.08
CA PHE A 226 11.28 18.71 -3.54
C PHE A 226 12.61 18.52 -2.81
N ALA A 227 12.63 18.87 -1.52
CA ALA A 227 13.86 18.98 -0.75
C ALA A 227 14.85 19.93 -1.45
N ASP A 228 16.00 19.45 -1.89
CA ASP A 228 17.06 20.21 -2.57
C ASP A 228 16.78 20.45 -4.06
N ASP A 229 15.92 19.64 -4.69
CA ASP A 229 15.52 19.81 -6.09
C ASP A 229 14.51 20.96 -6.22
N CYS A 230 14.96 22.10 -6.78
CA CYS A 230 14.15 23.31 -6.97
C CYS A 230 13.93 23.63 -8.46
N ILE A 231 12.71 24.00 -8.82
CA ILE A 231 12.37 24.60 -10.13
C ILE A 231 11.76 25.97 -9.87
N LEU A 232 12.39 27.02 -10.39
CA LEU A 232 11.90 28.39 -10.35
C LEU A 232 11.28 28.76 -11.70
N PHE A 233 10.20 29.53 -11.68
CA PHE A 233 9.50 30.01 -12.87
C PHE A 233 9.48 31.54 -12.91
N GLY A 234 9.76 32.12 -14.08
CA GLY A 234 9.81 33.56 -14.26
C GLY A 234 9.64 34.00 -15.71
N GLU A 235 9.61 35.31 -15.93
CA GLU A 235 9.63 35.91 -17.27
C GLU A 235 11.02 35.74 -17.90
N ALA A 236 11.11 35.28 -19.14
CA ALA A 236 12.37 35.10 -19.87
C ALA A 236 12.88 36.45 -20.42
N SER A 237 13.24 37.34 -19.51
CA SER A 237 13.79 38.67 -19.81
C SER A 237 14.95 39.00 -18.86
N ASN A 238 15.79 39.96 -19.25
CA ASN A 238 16.89 40.43 -18.40
C ASN A 238 16.40 40.91 -17.02
N LYS A 239 15.26 41.59 -16.97
CA LYS A 239 14.64 42.02 -15.71
C LYS A 239 14.26 40.82 -14.84
N GLY A 240 13.60 39.82 -15.42
CA GLY A 240 13.20 38.62 -14.67
C GLY A 240 14.38 37.80 -14.17
N ALA A 241 15.44 37.68 -14.97
CA ALA A 241 16.66 36.97 -14.58
C ALA A 241 17.46 37.70 -13.49
N ASN A 242 17.57 39.03 -13.55
CA ASN A 242 18.18 39.82 -12.48
C ASN A 242 17.45 39.63 -11.15
N ILE A 243 16.12 39.73 -11.15
CA ILE A 243 15.33 39.55 -9.91
C ILE A 243 15.54 38.15 -9.32
N LEU A 244 15.59 37.10 -10.16
CA LEU A 244 15.90 35.76 -9.66
C LEU A 244 17.32 35.66 -9.12
N LYS A 245 18.29 36.30 -9.76
CA LYS A 245 19.69 36.32 -9.31
C LYS A 245 19.82 37.03 -7.96
N ASP A 246 19.19 38.18 -7.80
CA ASP A 246 19.21 38.95 -6.56
C ASP A 246 18.60 38.14 -5.40
N ILE A 247 17.43 37.50 -5.62
CA ILE A 247 16.79 36.63 -4.63
C ILE A 247 17.69 35.46 -4.24
N LEU A 248 18.37 34.85 -5.22
CA LEU A 248 19.28 33.74 -4.96
C LEU A 248 20.51 34.21 -4.18
N GLN A 249 21.10 35.35 -4.54
CA GLN A 249 22.24 35.93 -3.84
C GLN A 249 21.91 36.27 -2.39
N ASP A 250 20.76 36.92 -2.14
CA ASP A 250 20.28 37.20 -0.79
C ASP A 250 20.11 35.93 0.03
N TYR A 251 19.54 34.88 -0.58
CA TYR A 251 19.37 33.58 0.06
C TYR A 251 20.71 32.90 0.35
N GLU A 252 21.65 32.91 -0.60
CA GLU A 252 22.99 32.32 -0.42
C GLU A 252 23.78 32.98 0.71
N ILE A 253 23.74 34.32 0.78
CA ILE A 253 24.41 35.10 1.83
C ILE A 253 23.82 34.79 3.20
N CYS A 254 22.48 34.72 3.30
CA CYS A 254 21.81 34.51 4.58
C CYS A 254 21.91 33.06 5.06
N SER A 255 21.67 32.08 4.18
CA SER A 255 21.50 30.68 4.58
C SER A 255 22.78 29.84 4.48
N GLY A 256 23.81 30.35 3.80
CA GLY A 256 25.03 29.63 3.42
C GLY A 256 24.84 28.57 2.33
N GLN A 257 23.61 28.37 1.84
CA GLN A 257 23.38 27.53 0.65
C GLN A 257 24.12 28.14 -0.54
N CYS A 258 24.47 27.30 -1.51
CA CYS A 258 25.14 27.76 -2.72
C CYS A 258 24.61 26.98 -3.91
N VAL A 259 24.17 27.70 -4.93
CA VAL A 259 23.67 27.16 -6.18
C VAL A 259 24.85 26.72 -7.04
N ASN A 260 24.77 25.49 -7.55
CA ASN A 260 25.71 24.99 -8.53
C ASN A 260 25.23 25.37 -9.94
N PHE A 261 25.63 26.55 -10.41
CA PHE A 261 25.25 27.05 -11.74
C PHE A 261 25.70 26.13 -12.89
N SER A 262 26.82 25.40 -12.71
CA SER A 262 27.33 24.45 -13.73
C SER A 262 26.45 23.23 -13.95
N LYS A 263 25.70 22.82 -12.91
CA LYS A 263 24.74 21.70 -12.94
C LYS A 263 23.29 22.14 -13.10
N SER A 264 23.02 23.40 -12.81
CA SER A 264 21.71 24.00 -13.00
C SER A 264 21.41 24.10 -14.51
N THR A 265 20.13 24.09 -14.86
CA THR A 265 19.67 24.17 -16.26
C THR A 265 18.51 25.14 -16.41
N VAL A 266 18.42 25.81 -17.55
CA VAL A 266 17.31 26.72 -17.88
C VAL A 266 16.57 26.25 -19.13
N PHE A 267 15.24 26.34 -19.05
CA PHE A 267 14.28 26.01 -20.11
C PHE A 267 13.51 27.25 -20.50
N PHE A 268 13.35 27.46 -21.81
CA PHE A 268 12.67 28.63 -22.36
C PHE A 268 11.44 28.21 -23.16
N SER A 269 10.41 29.06 -23.17
CA SER A 269 9.28 28.92 -24.09
C SER A 269 9.73 29.18 -25.54
N PRO A 270 9.11 28.49 -26.54
CA PRO A 270 9.47 28.65 -27.95
C PRO A 270 9.34 30.08 -28.50
N ASN A 271 8.48 30.92 -27.92
CA ASN A 271 8.30 32.32 -28.30
C ASN A 271 9.37 33.29 -27.75
N THR A 272 10.40 32.79 -27.06
CA THR A 272 11.50 33.63 -26.54
C THR A 272 12.54 33.87 -27.64
N SER A 273 12.95 35.12 -27.86
CA SER A 273 14.00 35.46 -28.83
C SER A 273 15.37 34.90 -28.40
N GLU A 274 16.23 34.56 -29.38
CA GLU A 274 17.58 34.04 -29.10
C GLU A 274 18.44 35.05 -28.32
N GLU A 275 18.28 36.35 -28.56
CA GLU A 275 18.92 37.41 -27.79
C GLU A 275 18.57 37.33 -26.29
N ASN A 276 17.28 37.17 -25.96
CA ASN A 276 16.84 37.05 -24.57
C ASN A 276 17.30 35.73 -23.94
N LYS A 277 17.35 34.64 -24.71
CA LYS A 277 17.87 33.35 -24.22
C LYS A 277 19.35 33.47 -23.85
N ALA A 278 20.17 34.03 -24.74
CA ALA A 278 21.59 34.25 -24.52
C ALA A 278 21.84 35.19 -23.33
N ALA A 279 21.08 36.29 -23.25
CA ALA A 279 21.22 37.25 -22.16
C ALA A 279 20.88 36.63 -20.80
N VAL A 280 19.78 35.87 -20.69
CA VAL A 280 19.42 35.14 -19.45
C VAL A 280 20.47 34.07 -19.10
N SER A 281 20.96 33.32 -20.09
CA SER A 281 21.95 32.27 -19.89
C SER A 281 23.28 32.83 -19.36
N ASN A 282 23.74 33.94 -19.93
CA ASN A 282 24.97 34.62 -19.52
C ASN A 282 24.82 35.26 -18.13
N LEU A 283 23.65 35.83 -17.84
CA LEU A 283 23.40 36.54 -16.58
C LEU A 283 23.34 35.58 -15.38
N LEU A 284 22.65 34.45 -15.55
CA LEU A 284 22.53 33.42 -14.53
C LEU A 284 23.72 32.45 -14.51
N GLY A 285 24.50 32.35 -15.60
CA GLY A 285 25.61 31.39 -15.72
C GLY A 285 25.16 29.93 -15.83
N VAL A 286 23.95 29.69 -16.34
CA VAL A 286 23.26 28.39 -16.35
C VAL A 286 23.28 27.78 -17.75
N ARG A 287 23.38 26.44 -17.86
CA ARG A 287 23.34 25.76 -19.16
C ARG A 287 21.94 25.79 -19.77
N MET A 288 21.86 26.16 -21.05
CA MET A 288 20.63 26.04 -21.84
C MET A 288 20.35 24.58 -22.14
N ALA A 289 19.17 24.10 -21.77
CA ALA A 289 18.78 22.73 -22.06
C ALA A 289 17.67 22.70 -23.13
N THR A 290 17.96 22.04 -24.26
CA THR A 290 17.05 21.91 -25.42
C THR A 290 15.90 20.93 -25.17
N ASN A 291 16.12 19.94 -24.30
CA ASN A 291 15.09 19.06 -23.77
C ASN A 291 15.25 18.99 -22.25
N PRO A 292 14.16 19.07 -21.48
CA PRO A 292 14.30 18.96 -20.04
C PRO A 292 14.71 17.56 -19.63
N GLU A 293 15.93 17.50 -19.09
CA GLU A 293 16.49 16.36 -18.39
C GLU A 293 15.53 15.85 -17.32
N LYS A 294 15.79 14.66 -16.78
CA LYS A 294 14.93 14.02 -15.78
C LYS A 294 14.72 14.93 -14.55
N TYR A 295 13.47 15.05 -14.09
CA TYR A 295 13.11 15.61 -12.77
C TYR A 295 12.60 14.46 -11.93
N LEU A 296 13.18 14.32 -10.73
CA LEU A 296 12.87 13.24 -9.79
C LEU A 296 12.95 11.83 -10.42
N GLY A 297 13.83 11.66 -11.42
CA GLY A 297 14.07 10.37 -12.09
C GLY A 297 13.10 10.01 -13.23
N ILE A 298 12.21 10.92 -13.62
CA ILE A 298 11.23 10.78 -14.71
C ILE A 298 11.51 11.83 -15.80
N PRO A 299 11.26 11.54 -17.10
CA PRO A 299 11.36 12.55 -18.15
C PRO A 299 10.40 13.73 -17.92
N ASN A 300 10.92 14.96 -18.01
CA ASN A 300 10.14 16.19 -17.79
C ASN A 300 9.12 16.48 -18.88
N MET A 301 9.28 15.85 -20.04
CA MET A 301 8.38 15.98 -21.17
C MET A 301 8.21 14.64 -21.86
N VAL A 302 6.96 14.28 -22.11
CA VAL A 302 6.58 13.18 -22.98
C VAL A 302 6.03 13.83 -24.25
N GLY A 303 6.93 14.14 -25.18
CA GLY A 303 6.56 14.70 -26.49
C GLY A 303 5.82 13.68 -27.38
N ARG A 304 5.73 13.96 -28.68
CA ARG A 304 5.10 13.02 -29.66
C ARG A 304 5.76 11.63 -29.64
N LYS A 305 7.05 11.54 -29.30
CA LYS A 305 7.82 10.29 -29.21
C LYS A 305 7.79 9.67 -27.81
N LYS A 306 6.60 9.31 -27.31
CA LYS A 306 6.40 8.74 -25.96
C LYS A 306 7.27 7.51 -25.67
N ARG A 307 7.66 6.75 -26.69
CA ARG A 307 8.43 5.50 -26.55
C ARG A 307 9.88 5.75 -26.12
N GLU A 308 10.52 6.77 -26.67
CA GLU A 308 11.92 7.10 -26.40
C GLU A 308 12.08 7.64 -24.97
N SER A 309 11.13 8.47 -24.51
CA SER A 309 11.13 9.06 -23.16
C SER A 309 11.17 8.01 -22.03
N PHE A 310 10.63 6.81 -22.29
CA PHE A 310 10.54 5.73 -21.30
C PHE A 310 11.44 4.52 -21.59
N GLN A 311 12.32 4.59 -22.59
CA GLN A 311 13.25 3.50 -22.94
C GLN A 311 14.18 3.15 -21.76
N ASN A 312 14.62 4.15 -20.99
CA ASN A 312 15.39 3.96 -19.74
C ASN A 312 14.68 3.04 -18.69
N LEU A 313 13.35 2.89 -18.72
CA LEU A 313 12.68 1.91 -17.87
C LEU A 313 12.99 0.48 -18.31
N LEU A 314 12.98 0.22 -19.62
CA LEU A 314 13.33 -1.09 -20.17
C LEU A 314 14.80 -1.40 -19.91
N ASP A 315 15.69 -0.41 -20.09
CA ASP A 315 17.13 -0.62 -19.91
C ASP A 315 17.45 -0.97 -18.45
N ARG A 316 16.80 -0.30 -17.49
CA ARG A 316 16.90 -0.65 -16.06
C ARG A 316 16.38 -2.05 -15.74
N ILE A 317 15.28 -2.47 -16.36
CA ILE A 317 14.74 -3.84 -16.21
C ILE A 317 15.74 -4.86 -16.76
N SER A 318 16.30 -4.61 -17.94
CA SER A 318 17.29 -5.49 -18.58
C SER A 318 18.58 -5.59 -17.77
N MET A 319 19.16 -4.46 -17.35
CA MET A 319 20.34 -4.44 -16.47
C MET A 319 20.10 -5.23 -15.18
N ARG A 320 18.91 -5.09 -14.58
CA ARG A 320 18.56 -5.81 -13.35
C ARG A 320 18.44 -7.31 -13.59
N ILE A 321 17.90 -7.72 -14.73
CA ILE A 321 17.86 -9.14 -15.13
C ILE A 321 19.29 -9.66 -15.34
N GLU A 322 20.13 -8.94 -16.05
CA GLU A 322 21.52 -9.35 -16.34
C GLU A 322 22.34 -9.52 -15.07
N GLY A 323 22.28 -8.55 -14.15
CA GLY A 323 22.97 -8.62 -12.86
C GLY A 323 22.54 -9.80 -11.97
N TRP A 324 21.32 -10.33 -12.15
CA TRP A 324 20.81 -11.49 -11.42
C TRP A 324 20.87 -12.79 -12.21
N SER A 325 21.06 -12.72 -13.53
CA SER A 325 21.12 -13.91 -14.41
C SER A 325 22.29 -14.84 -14.07
N ASN A 326 23.34 -14.33 -13.42
CA ASN A 326 24.48 -15.10 -12.96
C ASN A 326 24.19 -15.91 -11.67
N LYS A 327 23.10 -15.64 -10.95
CA LYS A 327 22.74 -16.27 -9.66
C LYS A 327 21.66 -17.35 -9.81
N MET A 328 21.93 -18.41 -10.59
CA MET A 328 21.01 -19.52 -10.96
C MET A 328 19.69 -19.56 -10.15
N LEU A 329 18.67 -18.83 -10.61
CA LEU A 329 17.40 -18.72 -9.88
C LEU A 329 16.46 -19.87 -10.23
N SER A 330 15.92 -20.52 -9.20
CA SER A 330 14.78 -21.43 -9.36
C SER A 330 13.56 -20.68 -9.93
N GLN A 331 12.62 -21.42 -10.53
CA GLN A 331 11.37 -20.82 -11.06
C GLN A 331 10.58 -20.09 -9.96
N GLY A 332 10.55 -20.61 -8.73
CA GLY A 332 9.97 -19.89 -7.60
C GLY A 332 10.70 -18.58 -7.27
N GLY A 333 12.04 -18.59 -7.32
CA GLY A 333 12.86 -17.38 -7.16
C GLY A 333 12.61 -16.35 -8.27
N LYS A 334 12.42 -16.79 -9.51
CA LYS A 334 12.05 -15.92 -10.63
C LYS A 334 10.67 -15.27 -10.44
N GLU A 335 9.70 -16.00 -9.87
CA GLU A 335 8.36 -15.45 -9.60
C GLU A 335 8.47 -14.27 -8.63
N VAL A 336 9.19 -14.46 -7.53
CA VAL A 336 9.42 -13.45 -6.50
C VAL A 336 10.19 -12.27 -7.07
N PHE A 337 11.23 -12.53 -7.87
CA PHE A 337 12.04 -11.48 -8.49
C PHE A 337 11.23 -10.62 -9.47
N ILE A 338 10.42 -11.24 -10.34
CA ILE A 338 9.54 -10.51 -11.25
C ILE A 338 8.58 -9.63 -10.46
N LYS A 339 7.87 -10.18 -9.48
CA LYS A 339 6.85 -9.45 -8.73
C LYS A 339 7.40 -8.33 -7.85
N SER A 340 8.49 -8.60 -7.15
CA SER A 340 8.98 -7.71 -6.09
C SER A 340 9.99 -6.70 -6.61
N VAL A 341 10.71 -7.03 -7.69
CA VAL A 341 11.77 -6.18 -8.26
C VAL A 341 11.34 -5.64 -9.61
N LEU A 342 11.11 -6.50 -10.61
CA LEU A 342 10.94 -6.05 -11.99
C LEU A 342 9.62 -5.27 -12.21
N GLN A 343 8.50 -5.78 -11.67
CA GLN A 343 7.20 -5.12 -11.73
C GLN A 343 7.10 -3.90 -10.79
N ALA A 344 8.09 -3.71 -9.90
CA ALA A 344 8.17 -2.53 -9.03
C ALA A 344 8.86 -1.33 -9.71
N ILE A 345 9.82 -1.58 -10.60
CA ILE A 345 10.57 -0.53 -11.33
C ILE A 345 9.64 0.49 -12.03
N PRO A 346 8.60 0.08 -12.80
CA PRO A 346 7.77 1.05 -13.51
C PRO A 346 6.69 1.71 -12.64
N ILE A 347 6.46 1.27 -11.38
CA ILE A 347 5.35 1.76 -10.54
C ILE A 347 5.33 3.28 -10.44
N PHE A 348 6.49 3.88 -10.15
CA PHE A 348 6.61 5.32 -9.97
C PHE A 348 6.30 6.11 -11.25
N ALA A 349 6.72 5.60 -12.41
CA ALA A 349 6.37 6.22 -13.70
C ALA A 349 4.89 6.02 -14.03
N MET A 350 4.36 4.81 -13.79
CA MET A 350 2.95 4.46 -14.04
C MET A 350 1.97 5.19 -13.12
N SER A 351 2.39 5.64 -11.93
CA SER A 351 1.53 6.47 -11.08
C SER A 351 1.35 7.89 -11.60
N CYS A 352 2.27 8.38 -12.44
CA CYS A 352 2.21 9.74 -12.99
C CYS A 352 1.76 9.77 -14.46
N PHE A 353 2.11 8.75 -15.25
CA PHE A 353 1.90 8.73 -16.70
C PHE A 353 1.16 7.49 -17.16
N LEU A 354 0.33 7.66 -18.19
CA LEU A 354 -0.20 6.55 -18.98
C LEU A 354 0.86 6.13 -20.00
N LEU A 355 1.50 4.98 -19.77
CA LEU A 355 2.52 4.43 -20.65
C LEU A 355 1.87 3.87 -21.93
N PRO A 356 2.54 3.97 -23.10
CA PRO A 356 2.03 3.38 -24.33
C PRO A 356 1.86 1.85 -24.21
N ASN A 357 0.75 1.31 -24.72
CA ASN A 357 0.49 -0.13 -24.71
C ASN A 357 1.62 -0.96 -25.37
N SER A 358 2.28 -0.41 -26.40
CA SER A 358 3.44 -1.05 -27.03
C SER A 358 4.64 -1.18 -26.09
N LEU A 359 4.86 -0.21 -25.20
CA LEU A 359 5.89 -0.25 -24.17
C LEU A 359 5.54 -1.28 -23.09
N CYS A 360 4.29 -1.29 -22.61
CA CYS A 360 3.79 -2.29 -21.66
C CYS A 360 3.96 -3.71 -22.21
N LYS A 361 3.57 -3.96 -23.47
CA LYS A 361 3.77 -5.26 -24.13
C LYS A 361 5.26 -5.63 -24.24
N LYS A 362 6.15 -4.66 -24.50
CA LYS A 362 7.60 -4.89 -24.54
C LYS A 362 8.16 -5.28 -23.17
N MET A 363 7.71 -4.62 -22.08
CA MET A 363 8.04 -5.01 -20.71
C MET A 363 7.57 -6.43 -20.39
N GLU A 364 6.31 -6.73 -20.70
CA GLU A 364 5.71 -8.06 -20.49
C GLU A 364 6.43 -9.16 -21.27
N SER A 365 6.88 -8.87 -22.50
CA SER A 365 7.69 -9.78 -23.29
C SER A 365 9.04 -10.08 -22.63
N ILE A 366 9.71 -9.06 -22.07
CA ILE A 366 10.96 -9.25 -21.31
C ILE A 366 10.70 -10.12 -20.07
N PHE A 367 9.62 -9.87 -19.33
CA PHE A 367 9.26 -10.69 -18.16
C PHE A 367 8.95 -12.14 -18.55
N ALA A 368 8.21 -12.35 -19.63
CA ALA A 368 7.89 -13.67 -20.16
C ALA A 368 9.15 -14.43 -20.58
N LYS A 369 10.06 -13.77 -21.31
CA LYS A 369 11.34 -14.36 -21.72
C LYS A 369 12.16 -14.77 -20.50
N PHE A 370 12.29 -13.90 -19.50
CA PHE A 370 13.02 -14.19 -18.27
C PHE A 370 12.41 -15.34 -17.45
N TRP A 371 11.07 -15.38 -17.37
CA TRP A 371 10.32 -16.45 -16.69
C TRP A 371 10.59 -17.83 -17.31
N TRP A 372 10.46 -17.95 -18.63
CA TRP A 372 10.61 -19.23 -19.33
C TRP A 372 12.07 -19.64 -19.58
N GLN A 373 13.01 -18.71 -19.51
CA GLN A 373 14.45 -18.97 -19.67
C GLN A 373 14.96 -20.02 -18.68
N LYS A 374 15.79 -20.97 -19.13
CA LYS A 374 16.40 -22.01 -18.28
C LYS A 374 17.85 -21.71 -17.87
N GLY A 375 18.50 -20.72 -18.47
CA GLY A 375 19.86 -20.27 -18.17
C GLY A 375 20.25 -19.07 -19.02
N LYS A 376 21.35 -18.37 -18.69
CA LYS A 376 21.81 -17.19 -19.45
C LYS A 376 21.97 -17.53 -20.93
N GLY A 377 21.43 -16.70 -21.82
CA GLY A 377 21.46 -16.89 -23.28
C GLY A 377 20.55 -18.00 -23.86
N ARG A 378 20.10 -18.97 -23.05
CA ARG A 378 19.26 -20.08 -23.55
C ARG A 378 17.80 -19.67 -23.71
N LYS A 379 17.22 -19.86 -24.90
CA LYS A 379 15.78 -19.67 -25.13
C LYS A 379 14.99 -20.74 -24.36
N GLY A 380 13.96 -20.30 -23.64
CA GLY A 380 13.01 -21.19 -22.98
C GLY A 380 11.77 -21.44 -23.84
N ILE A 381 11.12 -22.59 -23.67
CA ILE A 381 9.84 -22.87 -24.31
C ILE A 381 8.74 -22.08 -23.60
N HIS A 382 8.02 -21.24 -24.34
CA HIS A 382 6.83 -20.54 -23.83
C HIS A 382 5.63 -21.49 -23.92
N TRP A 383 5.18 -21.98 -22.76
CA TRP A 383 4.05 -22.93 -22.68
C TRP A 383 2.68 -22.24 -22.70
N CYS A 384 2.62 -20.98 -22.26
CA CYS A 384 1.39 -20.20 -22.29
C CYS A 384 1.68 -18.71 -22.57
N GLN A 385 0.64 -17.99 -22.96
CA GLN A 385 0.72 -16.54 -23.11
C GLN A 385 0.85 -15.84 -21.75
N TRP A 386 1.50 -14.67 -21.73
CA TRP A 386 1.70 -13.88 -20.51
C TRP A 386 0.38 -13.50 -19.81
N GLY A 387 -0.69 -13.27 -20.58
CA GLY A 387 -2.01 -12.96 -20.04
C GLY A 387 -2.56 -14.03 -19.08
N HIS A 388 -2.31 -15.32 -19.35
CA HIS A 388 -2.71 -16.41 -18.44
C HIS A 388 -1.92 -16.39 -17.14
N LEU A 389 -0.62 -16.05 -17.20
CA LEU A 389 0.21 -15.93 -16.00
C LEU A 389 -0.20 -14.74 -15.12
N CYS A 390 -0.83 -13.72 -15.72
CA CYS A 390 -1.33 -12.55 -15.01
C CYS A 390 -2.60 -12.82 -14.19
N ARG A 391 -3.29 -13.94 -14.43
CA ARG A 391 -4.52 -14.28 -13.70
C ARG A 391 -4.23 -14.50 -12.20
N PRO A 392 -5.20 -14.26 -11.31
CA PRO A 392 -5.08 -14.61 -9.90
C PRO A 392 -4.69 -16.08 -9.70
N LYS A 393 -3.98 -16.35 -8.60
CA LYS A 393 -3.58 -17.71 -8.23
C LYS A 393 -4.77 -18.66 -8.04
N SER A 394 -5.88 -18.14 -7.50
CA SER A 394 -7.15 -18.86 -7.35
C SER A 394 -7.84 -19.18 -8.69
N GLU A 395 -7.50 -18.44 -9.75
CA GLU A 395 -8.02 -18.67 -11.11
C GLU A 395 -7.03 -19.48 -11.98
N GLY A 396 -6.03 -20.10 -11.35
CA GLY A 396 -5.02 -20.88 -12.03
C GLY A 396 -3.94 -20.06 -12.76
N GLY A 397 -3.82 -18.76 -12.51
CA GLY A 397 -2.65 -17.99 -12.92
C GLY A 397 -1.52 -18.00 -11.89
N LEU A 398 -0.51 -17.16 -12.11
CA LEU A 398 0.57 -16.94 -11.13
C LEU A 398 0.42 -15.61 -10.40
N GLY A 399 -0.54 -14.76 -10.77
CA GLY A 399 -0.76 -13.45 -10.18
C GLY A 399 0.32 -12.43 -10.53
N PHE A 400 0.92 -12.54 -11.73
CA PHE A 400 1.68 -11.42 -12.29
C PHE A 400 0.73 -10.28 -12.66
N ARG A 401 1.25 -9.05 -12.71
CA ARG A 401 0.44 -7.91 -13.14
C ARG A 401 0.49 -7.74 -14.66
N ASN A 402 -0.67 -7.52 -15.28
CA ASN A 402 -0.75 -6.95 -16.62
C ASN A 402 -0.38 -5.46 -16.50
N MET A 403 0.68 -5.03 -17.20
CA MET A 403 1.28 -3.71 -17.04
C MET A 403 0.35 -2.58 -17.49
N ALA A 404 -0.42 -2.78 -18.56
CA ALA A 404 -1.35 -1.76 -19.06
C ALA A 404 -2.52 -1.56 -18.09
N GLN A 405 -3.16 -2.64 -17.65
CA GLN A 405 -4.24 -2.57 -16.66
C GLN A 405 -3.74 -2.05 -15.31
N PHE A 406 -2.53 -2.46 -14.91
CA PHE A 406 -1.90 -1.99 -13.67
C PHE A 406 -1.62 -0.48 -13.72
N ASN A 407 -1.16 0.03 -14.86
CA ASN A 407 -0.94 1.47 -15.04
C ASN A 407 -2.24 2.26 -14.89
N ILE A 408 -3.33 1.82 -15.53
CA ILE A 408 -4.64 2.45 -15.42
C ILE A 408 -5.12 2.44 -13.95
N ALA A 409 -4.94 1.31 -13.26
CA ALA A 409 -5.29 1.16 -11.86
C ALA A 409 -4.49 2.09 -10.93
N LEU A 410 -3.20 2.28 -11.20
CA LEU A 410 -2.35 3.21 -10.44
C LEU A 410 -2.77 4.67 -10.65
N LEU A 411 -3.07 5.07 -11.89
CA LEU A 411 -3.57 6.41 -12.20
C LEU A 411 -4.92 6.67 -11.51
N ALA A 412 -5.81 5.67 -11.47
CA ALA A 412 -7.07 5.76 -10.74
C ALA A 412 -6.89 5.86 -9.22
N LYS A 413 -5.80 5.30 -8.66
CA LYS A 413 -5.46 5.46 -7.24
C LYS A 413 -5.08 6.90 -6.93
N CYS A 414 -4.18 7.48 -7.73
CA CYS A 414 -3.69 8.84 -7.54
C CYS A 414 -4.82 9.86 -7.63
N SER A 415 -5.75 9.72 -8.58
CA SER A 415 -6.88 10.65 -8.70
C SER A 415 -7.84 10.64 -7.50
N ARG A 416 -7.95 9.52 -6.77
CA ARG A 416 -8.80 9.42 -5.56
C ARG A 416 -8.11 9.93 -4.29
N GLN A 417 -6.82 9.67 -4.13
CA GLN A 417 -6.08 10.06 -2.92
C GLN A 417 -5.81 11.56 -2.84
N ASN A 418 -5.84 12.26 -3.98
CA ASN A 418 -5.46 13.64 -4.00
C ASN A 418 -6.56 14.56 -3.45
N ILE A 419 -6.13 15.43 -2.53
CA ILE A 419 -6.75 16.72 -2.17
C ILE A 419 -6.94 17.64 -3.40
N PHE A 420 -6.46 17.21 -4.58
CA PHE A 420 -6.84 17.74 -5.88
C PHE A 420 -8.34 17.75 -6.15
N GLN A 421 -9.24 17.14 -5.37
CA GLN A 421 -10.65 17.51 -5.51
C GLN A 421 -10.90 19.01 -5.22
N LYS A 422 -10.15 19.67 -4.31
CA LYS A 422 -10.30 21.12 -4.06
C LYS A 422 -9.51 22.00 -5.04
N ALA A 423 -8.31 21.59 -5.44
CA ALA A 423 -7.52 22.33 -6.45
C ALA A 423 -8.09 22.14 -7.87
N ILE A 424 -8.59 20.95 -8.20
CA ILE A 424 -9.37 20.71 -9.41
C ILE A 424 -10.73 21.39 -9.30
N PHE A 425 -11.40 21.49 -8.14
CA PHE A 425 -12.63 22.29 -8.05
C PHE A 425 -12.40 23.77 -8.42
N LEU A 426 -11.26 24.34 -8.01
CA LEU A 426 -10.84 25.68 -8.45
C LEU A 426 -10.51 25.76 -9.95
N ILE A 427 -10.12 24.63 -10.57
CA ILE A 427 -9.93 24.51 -12.03
C ILE A 427 -11.22 24.09 -12.76
N ARG A 428 -12.22 23.53 -12.05
CA ARG A 428 -13.46 22.94 -12.60
C ARG A 428 -14.44 24.01 -13.07
N ASN A 429 -14.32 25.23 -12.55
CA ASN A 429 -15.07 26.38 -13.02
C ASN A 429 -14.48 27.04 -14.29
N TRP A 430 -13.37 26.52 -14.82
CA TRP A 430 -12.72 27.11 -15.99
C TRP A 430 -12.45 26.03 -17.02
N VAL A 431 -13.29 26.00 -18.05
CA VAL A 431 -13.27 25.13 -19.22
C VAL A 431 -11.85 24.90 -19.73
N ILE A 432 -11.31 23.68 -19.59
CA ILE A 432 -10.11 23.26 -20.33
C ILE A 432 -10.30 21.83 -20.83
N GLU A 433 -10.35 21.69 -22.16
CA GLU A 433 -10.02 20.45 -22.86
C GLU A 433 -8.53 20.17 -22.71
N ILE A 434 -8.17 19.24 -21.81
CA ILE A 434 -6.78 18.81 -21.61
C ILE A 434 -6.57 17.45 -22.26
N HIS A 435 -5.68 17.34 -23.25
CA HIS A 435 -5.47 16.13 -24.07
C HIS A 435 -4.94 14.91 -23.29
N MET A 436 -4.09 15.07 -22.26
CA MET A 436 -3.58 13.93 -21.46
C MET A 436 -4.57 13.49 -20.37
N PHE A 437 -5.32 14.44 -19.83
CA PHE A 437 -6.36 14.18 -18.85
C PHE A 437 -7.65 13.67 -19.50
N SER A 438 -7.98 14.05 -20.73
CA SER A 438 -9.16 13.61 -21.49
C SER A 438 -9.26 12.08 -21.62
N GLU A 439 -8.16 11.40 -21.96
CA GLU A 439 -8.13 9.95 -22.16
C GLU A 439 -8.17 9.20 -20.82
N VAL A 440 -7.46 9.73 -19.81
CA VAL A 440 -7.50 9.24 -18.43
C VAL A 440 -8.89 9.46 -17.82
N TYR A 441 -9.56 10.60 -18.04
CA TYR A 441 -10.92 10.92 -17.59
C TYR A 441 -11.98 10.12 -18.35
N ARG A 442 -11.82 9.83 -19.65
CA ARG A 442 -12.71 8.95 -20.43
C ARG A 442 -12.65 7.51 -19.92
N LEU A 443 -11.44 6.96 -19.75
CA LEU A 443 -11.24 5.63 -19.18
C LEU A 443 -11.68 5.56 -17.71
N GLN A 444 -11.47 6.63 -16.94
CA GLN A 444 -12.04 6.80 -15.60
C GLN A 444 -13.56 6.77 -15.66
N ARG A 445 -14.25 7.53 -16.51
CA ARG A 445 -15.72 7.50 -16.60
C ARG A 445 -16.25 6.08 -16.84
N VAL A 446 -15.59 5.29 -17.68
CA VAL A 446 -16.01 3.90 -17.97
C VAL A 446 -15.79 2.98 -16.76
N ILE A 447 -14.66 3.11 -16.05
CA ILE A 447 -14.35 2.31 -14.86
C ILE A 447 -15.18 2.75 -13.65
N TRP A 448 -15.38 4.06 -13.48
CA TRP A 448 -16.04 4.73 -12.37
C TRP A 448 -17.56 4.56 -12.45
N LYS A 449 -18.17 4.71 -13.65
CA LYS A 449 -19.62 4.47 -13.82
C LYS A 449 -20.03 3.03 -13.51
N LYS A 450 -19.15 2.04 -13.72
CA LYS A 450 -19.46 0.62 -13.50
C LYS A 450 -19.20 0.13 -12.06
N ARG A 451 -18.46 0.88 -11.23
CA ARG A 451 -17.97 0.40 -9.92
C ARG A 451 -18.11 1.40 -8.76
N LEU A 452 -18.82 2.51 -8.93
CA LEU A 452 -19.12 3.43 -7.83
C LEU A 452 -20.54 3.20 -7.33
N ILE A 453 -20.70 3.24 -6.01
CA ILE A 453 -21.99 3.12 -5.33
C ILE A 453 -22.13 4.34 -4.42
N TRP A 454 -23.32 4.93 -4.40
CA TRP A 454 -23.67 5.93 -3.41
C TRP A 454 -24.00 5.28 -2.06
N LYS A 455 -23.42 5.83 -0.99
CA LYS A 455 -23.86 5.61 0.38
C LYS A 455 -24.80 6.75 0.73
N VAL A 456 -26.06 6.38 0.91
CA VAL A 456 -27.16 7.30 1.18
C VAL A 456 -27.00 7.80 2.61
N GLY A 457 -26.70 9.08 2.74
CA GLY A 457 -26.81 9.84 3.97
C GLY A 457 -28.20 10.47 4.02
N THR A 458 -28.29 11.75 3.71
CA THR A 458 -29.58 12.45 3.58
C THR A 458 -30.33 12.09 2.30
N GLY A 459 -29.66 11.61 1.26
CA GLY A 459 -30.25 11.30 -0.04
C GLY A 459 -30.59 12.53 -0.89
N THR A 460 -30.24 13.73 -0.41
CA THR A 460 -30.59 15.01 -1.03
C THR A 460 -29.72 15.37 -2.25
N SER A 461 -28.60 14.65 -2.43
CA SER A 461 -27.67 14.84 -3.55
C SER A 461 -27.68 13.69 -4.57
N ILE A 462 -28.57 12.71 -4.40
CA ILE A 462 -28.68 11.53 -5.27
C ILE A 462 -30.01 11.57 -6.03
N SER A 463 -29.94 11.68 -7.36
CA SER A 463 -31.11 11.66 -8.25
C SER A 463 -31.47 10.23 -8.67
N ILE A 464 -32.76 9.94 -8.80
CA ILE A 464 -33.33 8.68 -9.26
C ILE A 464 -33.61 8.80 -10.76
N GLY A 465 -32.70 8.29 -11.60
CA GLY A 465 -32.88 8.29 -13.06
C GLY A 465 -32.67 9.66 -13.71
N SER A 466 -33.36 9.90 -14.83
CA SER A 466 -33.29 11.14 -15.63
C SER A 466 -34.29 12.22 -15.22
N ASN A 467 -35.17 11.93 -14.26
CA ASN A 467 -36.12 12.89 -13.69
C ASN A 467 -35.58 13.39 -12.34
N ASP A 468 -35.96 14.60 -11.94
CA ASP A 468 -35.42 15.33 -10.77
C ASP A 468 -35.76 14.74 -9.39
N ASN A 469 -36.39 13.56 -9.33
CA ASN A 469 -36.76 12.88 -8.08
C ASN A 469 -35.49 12.47 -7.29
N LYS A 470 -35.48 12.74 -5.98
CA LYS A 470 -34.31 12.48 -5.13
C LYS A 470 -34.49 11.24 -4.27
N VAL A 471 -33.39 10.58 -3.92
CA VAL A 471 -33.40 9.43 -2.98
C VAL A 471 -33.94 9.82 -1.59
N ALA A 472 -33.90 11.10 -1.25
CA ALA A 472 -34.56 11.64 -0.05
C ALA A 472 -36.09 11.46 -0.02
N GLU A 473 -36.74 11.16 -1.15
CA GLU A 473 -38.19 10.90 -1.21
C GLU A 473 -38.53 9.44 -0.88
N LEU A 474 -37.53 8.55 -0.88
CA LEU A 474 -37.68 7.11 -0.59
C LEU A 474 -37.42 6.76 0.88
N ASN A 475 -36.90 7.69 1.67
CA ASN A 475 -36.61 7.49 3.09
C ASN A 475 -37.52 8.37 3.97
N ASN A 476 -37.89 7.87 5.15
CA ASN A 476 -38.63 8.66 6.12
C ASN A 476 -37.64 9.58 6.87
N CYS A 477 -37.82 10.89 6.76
CA CYS A 477 -36.94 11.89 7.37
C CYS A 477 -36.87 11.79 8.91
N GLN A 478 -37.92 11.29 9.57
CA GLN A 478 -38.01 11.19 11.02
C GLN A 478 -37.46 9.86 11.55
N THR A 479 -37.85 8.73 10.94
CA THR A 479 -37.41 7.40 11.40
C THR A 479 -36.07 6.96 10.80
N ARG A 480 -35.63 7.61 9.71
CA ARG A 480 -34.38 7.32 8.97
C ARG A 480 -34.32 5.86 8.48
N GLU A 481 -35.49 5.32 8.16
CA GLU A 481 -35.69 4.01 7.56
C GLU A 481 -36.25 4.16 6.14
N TRP A 482 -36.07 3.14 5.31
CA TRP A 482 -36.66 3.11 3.96
C TRP A 482 -38.18 2.98 4.07
N ASN A 483 -38.92 3.77 3.29
CA ASN A 483 -40.35 3.56 3.16
C ASN A 483 -40.59 2.35 2.25
N ARG A 484 -40.86 1.20 2.85
CA ARG A 484 -41.03 -0.08 2.15
C ARG A 484 -42.08 0.02 1.04
N GLU A 485 -43.24 0.59 1.34
CA GLU A 485 -44.36 0.70 0.40
C GLU A 485 -43.97 1.54 -0.83
N VAL A 486 -43.31 2.68 -0.62
CA VAL A 486 -42.85 3.55 -1.72
C VAL A 486 -41.76 2.87 -2.55
N VAL A 487 -40.84 2.15 -1.91
CA VAL A 487 -39.75 1.43 -2.62
C VAL A 487 -40.29 0.26 -3.43
N GLU A 488 -41.20 -0.54 -2.88
CA GLU A 488 -41.83 -1.68 -3.56
C GLU A 488 -42.79 -1.22 -4.67
N TYR A 489 -43.41 -0.05 -4.54
CA TYR A 489 -44.23 0.56 -5.60
C TYR A 489 -43.40 1.17 -6.75
N THR A 490 -42.23 1.73 -6.44
CA THR A 490 -41.40 2.46 -7.43
C THR A 490 -40.46 1.54 -8.22
N PHE A 491 -40.02 0.42 -7.64
CA PHE A 491 -39.01 -0.46 -8.23
C PHE A 491 -39.53 -1.90 -8.33
N GLY A 492 -39.05 -2.67 -9.32
CA GLY A 492 -39.37 -4.11 -9.40
C GLY A 492 -38.88 -4.87 -8.17
N ALA A 493 -39.51 -6.00 -7.83
CA ALA A 493 -39.26 -6.76 -6.58
C ALA A 493 -37.76 -7.02 -6.31
N ASP A 494 -37.00 -7.41 -7.33
CA ASP A 494 -35.56 -7.66 -7.24
C ASP A 494 -34.70 -6.41 -6.97
N GLU A 495 -35.18 -5.23 -7.35
CA GLU A 495 -34.50 -3.94 -7.14
C GLU A 495 -34.92 -3.32 -5.81
N ALA A 496 -36.21 -3.39 -5.47
CA ALA A 496 -36.76 -2.99 -4.19
C ALA A 496 -36.04 -3.70 -3.03
N ASP A 497 -35.89 -5.03 -3.10
CA ASP A 497 -35.16 -5.82 -2.11
C ASP A 497 -33.69 -5.38 -1.99
N LYS A 498 -33.03 -5.00 -3.09
CA LYS A 498 -31.65 -4.47 -3.05
C LYS A 498 -31.58 -3.08 -2.40
N ILE A 499 -32.59 -2.24 -2.57
CA ILE A 499 -32.64 -0.88 -1.98
C ILE A 499 -32.87 -0.98 -0.47
N LEU A 500 -33.83 -1.81 -0.04
CA LEU A 500 -34.15 -2.03 1.38
C LEU A 500 -32.95 -2.56 2.19
N ARG A 501 -31.99 -3.22 1.52
CA ARG A 501 -30.73 -3.71 2.12
C ARG A 501 -29.66 -2.64 2.34
N ILE A 502 -29.85 -1.41 1.85
CA ILE A 502 -28.85 -0.34 2.02
C ILE A 502 -28.98 0.22 3.45
N PRO A 503 -27.94 0.11 4.31
CA PRO A 503 -28.06 0.52 5.70
C PRO A 503 -27.98 2.04 5.86
N LEU A 504 -29.03 2.64 6.43
CA LEU A 504 -29.10 4.06 6.76
C LEU A 504 -28.56 4.32 8.19
N ALA A 505 -27.84 5.43 8.35
CA ALA A 505 -27.40 5.90 9.68
C ALA A 505 -28.57 6.58 10.41
N LYS A 506 -28.64 6.38 11.73
CA LYS A 506 -29.62 7.05 12.60
C LYS A 506 -29.39 8.56 12.64
N TYR A 507 -28.12 8.97 12.63
CA TYR A 507 -27.74 10.39 12.61
C TYR A 507 -27.54 10.88 11.16
N PRO A 508 -27.99 12.10 10.82
CA PRO A 508 -27.83 12.64 9.47
C PRO A 508 -26.36 12.86 9.14
N HIS A 509 -25.96 12.49 7.92
CA HIS A 509 -24.63 12.74 7.37
C HIS A 509 -24.71 12.96 5.86
N ASP A 510 -23.66 13.53 5.28
CA ASP A 510 -23.57 13.77 3.84
C ASP A 510 -23.57 12.46 3.03
N ASP A 511 -24.11 12.51 1.81
CA ASP A 511 -24.03 11.39 0.87
C ASP A 511 -22.56 11.14 0.43
N LEU A 512 -22.15 9.88 0.38
CA LEU A 512 -20.75 9.50 0.11
C LEU A 512 -20.63 8.59 -1.10
N LEU A 513 -19.57 8.77 -1.90
CA LEU A 513 -19.23 7.87 -2.99
C LEU A 513 -18.26 6.75 -2.53
N ALA A 514 -18.70 5.49 -2.65
CA ALA A 514 -17.97 4.29 -2.26
C ALA A 514 -17.60 3.41 -3.48
N TRP A 515 -16.58 2.55 -3.33
CA TRP A 515 -16.09 1.66 -4.40
C TRP A 515 -16.65 0.24 -4.27
N ARG A 516 -17.30 -0.25 -5.33
CA ARG A 516 -17.91 -1.59 -5.42
C ARG A 516 -16.84 -2.69 -5.51
N GLY A 517 -16.95 -3.73 -4.67
CA GLY A 517 -16.20 -4.99 -4.83
C GLY A 517 -15.12 -5.31 -3.79
N GLU A 518 -14.89 -4.46 -2.78
CA GLU A 518 -14.09 -4.80 -1.59
C GLU A 518 -14.88 -4.55 -0.29
N PRO A 519 -14.71 -5.35 0.78
CA PRO A 519 -15.43 -5.17 2.05
C PRO A 519 -15.23 -3.79 2.69
N MET A 520 -14.07 -3.17 2.43
CA MET A 520 -13.73 -1.84 2.91
C MET A 520 -14.28 -0.72 2.00
N GLU A 521 -14.71 -1.05 0.77
CA GLU A 521 -15.21 -0.14 -0.28
C GLU A 521 -14.34 1.11 -0.51
N VAL A 522 -13.06 1.01 -0.14
CA VAL A 522 -12.00 1.94 -0.48
C VAL A 522 -11.32 1.41 -1.72
N PHE A 523 -11.11 2.27 -2.72
CA PHE A 523 -10.41 1.89 -3.93
C PHE A 523 -9.04 1.29 -3.60
N SER A 524 -8.79 0.09 -4.08
CA SER A 524 -7.47 -0.53 -4.12
C SER A 524 -7.10 -0.86 -5.57
N VAL A 525 -5.81 -0.78 -5.90
CA VAL A 525 -5.30 -1.17 -7.22
C VAL A 525 -5.57 -2.66 -7.52
N LYS A 526 -5.76 -3.47 -6.47
CA LYS A 526 -6.15 -4.88 -6.60
C LYS A 526 -7.63 -5.02 -7.00
N SER A 527 -8.49 -4.18 -6.45
CA SER A 527 -9.95 -4.18 -6.69
C SER A 527 -10.38 -3.68 -8.07
N SER A 528 -9.51 -3.00 -8.82
CA SER A 528 -9.84 -2.43 -10.13
C SER A 528 -9.70 -3.43 -11.28
N TYR A 529 -9.12 -4.60 -11.06
CA TYR A 529 -9.08 -5.65 -12.07
C TYR A 529 -10.50 -6.23 -12.28
N PRO A 530 -10.91 -6.46 -13.54
CA PRO A 530 -12.15 -7.18 -13.82
C PRO A 530 -11.99 -8.66 -13.44
N ASN A 531 -12.82 -9.14 -12.50
CA ASN A 531 -13.06 -10.57 -12.31
C ASN A 531 -13.84 -11.02 -13.55
N ALA A 532 -13.15 -11.56 -14.53
CA ALA A 532 -13.70 -11.66 -15.89
C ALA A 532 -14.06 -13.08 -16.33
N TYR A 533 -13.89 -14.11 -15.50
CA TYR A 533 -14.10 -15.49 -15.98
C TYR A 533 -14.74 -16.37 -14.93
N ALA A 534 -15.92 -16.91 -15.26
CA ALA A 534 -16.55 -18.01 -14.55
C ALA A 534 -15.71 -19.27 -14.79
N ILE A 535 -14.78 -19.56 -13.88
CA ILE A 535 -14.14 -20.87 -13.80
C ILE A 535 -15.12 -21.80 -13.08
N GLN A 536 -15.24 -23.06 -13.52
CA GLN A 536 -15.98 -24.07 -12.76
C GLN A 536 -15.48 -24.09 -11.30
N LEU A 537 -16.41 -24.02 -10.34
CA LEU A 537 -16.12 -23.88 -8.90
C LEU A 537 -15.05 -24.86 -8.39
N SER A 538 -15.04 -26.09 -8.92
CA SER A 538 -14.09 -27.14 -8.60
C SER A 538 -12.61 -26.75 -8.82
N TYR A 539 -12.29 -26.01 -9.89
CA TYR A 539 -10.91 -25.56 -10.12
C TYR A 539 -10.50 -24.43 -9.18
N PHE A 540 -11.45 -23.57 -8.81
CA PHE A 540 -11.18 -22.48 -7.89
C PHE A 540 -10.77 -23.02 -6.51
N ASP A 541 -11.51 -24.01 -6.00
CA ASP A 541 -11.21 -24.65 -4.73
C ASP A 541 -9.89 -25.43 -4.77
N PHE A 542 -9.61 -26.14 -5.87
CA PHE A 542 -8.33 -26.80 -6.08
C PHE A 542 -7.14 -25.82 -5.97
N TYR A 543 -7.16 -24.72 -6.74
CA TYR A 543 -6.06 -23.76 -6.70
C TYR A 543 -5.96 -23.07 -5.35
N LYS A 544 -7.08 -22.71 -4.73
CA LYS A 544 -7.10 -22.12 -3.38
C LYS A 544 -6.43 -23.05 -2.37
N LYS A 545 -6.76 -24.35 -2.39
CA LYS A 545 -6.14 -25.37 -1.55
C LYS A 545 -4.64 -25.51 -1.88
N MET A 546 -4.29 -25.74 -3.14
CA MET A 546 -2.91 -25.99 -3.60
C MET A 546 -1.94 -24.87 -3.18
N TRP A 547 -2.34 -23.61 -3.32
CA TRP A 547 -1.48 -22.48 -2.93
C TRP A 547 -1.35 -22.32 -1.41
N CYS A 548 -2.33 -22.77 -0.63
CA CYS A 548 -2.34 -22.76 0.84
C CYS A 548 -1.57 -23.93 1.48
N ILE A 549 -1.33 -25.03 0.76
CA ILE A 549 -0.58 -26.18 1.27
C ILE A 549 0.83 -25.76 1.69
N ASP A 550 1.34 -26.31 2.79
CA ASP A 550 2.69 -26.02 3.26
C ASP A 550 3.75 -26.85 2.51
N LEU A 551 4.13 -26.35 1.33
CA LEU A 551 5.16 -26.92 0.46
C LEU A 551 6.05 -25.83 -0.15
N PRO A 552 7.32 -26.16 -0.46
CA PRO A 552 8.21 -25.26 -1.20
C PRO A 552 7.60 -24.80 -2.52
N THR A 553 7.83 -23.53 -2.89
CA THR A 553 7.29 -22.91 -4.12
C THR A 553 7.66 -23.70 -5.38
N LYS A 554 8.81 -24.38 -5.42
CA LYS A 554 9.22 -25.22 -6.55
C LYS A 554 8.24 -26.38 -6.82
N LEU A 555 7.69 -27.00 -5.77
CA LEU A 555 6.68 -28.07 -5.88
C LEU A 555 5.35 -27.50 -6.36
N LYS A 556 4.90 -26.39 -5.75
CA LYS A 556 3.64 -25.72 -6.13
C LYS A 556 3.63 -25.27 -7.59
N VAL A 557 4.74 -24.70 -8.08
CA VAL A 557 4.88 -24.30 -9.49
C VAL A 557 4.92 -25.52 -10.41
N ASN A 558 5.48 -26.65 -9.99
CA ASN A 558 5.43 -27.90 -10.75
C ASN A 558 4.00 -28.42 -10.85
N MET A 559 3.24 -28.43 -9.74
CA MET A 559 1.83 -28.83 -9.73
C MET A 559 0.98 -27.93 -10.62
N TRP A 560 1.21 -26.62 -10.55
CA TRP A 560 0.57 -25.64 -11.43
C TRP A 560 0.90 -25.90 -12.92
N LYS A 561 2.12 -26.33 -13.26
CA LYS A 561 2.44 -26.74 -14.65
C LYS A 561 1.74 -28.03 -15.03
N ALA A 562 1.65 -29.00 -14.13
CA ALA A 562 0.95 -30.25 -14.37
C ALA A 562 -0.55 -30.02 -14.64
N SER A 563 -1.21 -29.17 -13.84
CA SER A 563 -2.65 -28.87 -13.96
C SER A 563 -3.05 -28.18 -15.27
N TRP A 564 -2.09 -27.57 -15.96
CA TRP A 564 -2.28 -26.94 -17.28
C TRP A 564 -1.65 -27.71 -18.44
N ASN A 565 -1.08 -28.88 -18.18
CA ASN A 565 -0.32 -29.65 -19.17
C ASN A 565 0.86 -28.86 -19.80
N TYR A 566 1.58 -28.10 -18.98
CA TYR A 566 2.78 -27.34 -19.36
C TYR A 566 4.10 -28.06 -19.03
N LEU A 567 4.02 -29.32 -18.60
CA LEU A 567 5.21 -30.15 -18.43
C LEU A 567 5.72 -30.64 -19.80
N PRO A 568 7.04 -30.65 -20.05
CA PRO A 568 7.63 -31.13 -21.30
C PRO A 568 7.63 -32.67 -21.37
N THR A 569 6.45 -33.28 -21.34
CA THR A 569 6.27 -34.70 -21.68
C THR A 569 6.60 -34.93 -23.15
N ARG A 570 6.97 -36.15 -23.54
CA ARG A 570 7.34 -36.44 -24.94
C ARG A 570 6.18 -36.16 -25.90
N VAL A 571 4.93 -36.41 -25.53
CA VAL A 571 3.75 -36.03 -26.32
C VAL A 571 3.69 -34.52 -26.56
N ASN A 572 3.88 -33.71 -25.51
CA ASN A 572 3.88 -32.25 -25.63
C ASN A 572 5.07 -31.71 -26.44
N LEU A 573 6.22 -32.38 -26.37
CA LEU A 573 7.41 -32.04 -27.15
C LEU A 573 7.26 -32.44 -28.63
N LEU A 574 6.60 -33.57 -28.91
CA LEU A 574 6.22 -34.00 -30.26
C LEU A 574 5.26 -32.99 -30.90
N HIS A 575 4.23 -32.53 -30.15
CA HIS A 575 3.32 -31.47 -30.62
C HIS A 575 4.04 -30.15 -30.94
N LYS A 576 5.17 -29.88 -30.26
CA LYS A 576 6.04 -28.72 -30.54
C LYS A 576 7.11 -29.00 -31.59
N LYS A 577 7.09 -30.18 -32.24
CA LYS A 577 8.05 -30.64 -33.25
C LYS A 577 9.51 -30.63 -32.75
N LEU A 578 9.71 -30.92 -31.46
CA LEU A 578 11.04 -30.98 -30.81
C LEU A 578 11.56 -32.42 -30.63
N LEU A 579 10.69 -33.41 -30.76
CA LEU A 579 11.00 -34.84 -30.70
C LEU A 579 10.24 -35.57 -31.81
N ILE A 580 10.72 -36.76 -32.16
CA ILE A 580 10.13 -37.65 -33.18
C ILE A 580 9.31 -38.76 -32.49
N GLU A 581 9.73 -39.22 -31.31
CA GLU A 581 9.09 -40.29 -30.56
C GLU A 581 8.42 -39.80 -29.28
N ALA A 582 7.23 -40.36 -28.99
CA ALA A 582 6.45 -40.05 -27.80
C ALA A 582 6.55 -41.13 -26.69
N SER A 583 7.33 -42.19 -26.87
CA SER A 583 7.41 -43.33 -25.93
C SER A 583 7.85 -42.93 -24.52
N CYS A 584 7.21 -43.50 -23.51
CA CYS A 584 7.49 -43.22 -22.10
C CYS A 584 8.93 -43.63 -21.74
N PRO A 585 9.78 -42.71 -21.25
CA PRO A 585 11.16 -43.05 -20.89
C PRO A 585 11.28 -43.92 -19.63
N ARG A 586 10.17 -44.21 -18.94
CA ARG A 586 10.15 -45.04 -17.72
C ARG A 586 9.85 -46.50 -18.03
N CYS A 587 8.79 -46.77 -18.78
CA CYS A 587 8.35 -48.14 -19.11
C CYS A 587 8.59 -48.55 -20.57
N GLY A 588 8.73 -47.60 -21.51
CA GLY A 588 8.90 -47.89 -22.94
C GLY A 588 7.64 -48.39 -23.67
N LEU A 589 6.56 -48.69 -22.97
CA LEU A 589 5.39 -49.39 -23.53
C LEU A 589 4.39 -48.46 -24.25
N GLU A 590 4.07 -47.32 -23.64
CA GLU A 590 3.04 -46.40 -24.15
C GLU A 590 3.60 -44.98 -24.37
N THR A 591 2.77 -44.09 -24.91
CA THR A 591 3.12 -42.68 -25.09
C THR A 591 3.12 -41.92 -23.76
N GLU A 592 4.07 -40.99 -23.58
CA GLU A 592 4.22 -40.20 -22.35
C GLU A 592 3.16 -39.09 -22.26
N THR A 593 1.91 -39.45 -21.97
CA THR A 593 0.87 -38.50 -21.54
C THR A 593 0.99 -38.21 -20.04
N LEU A 594 0.28 -37.20 -19.53
CA LEU A 594 0.25 -36.97 -18.07
C LEU A 594 -0.48 -38.07 -17.32
N ASN A 595 -1.55 -38.62 -17.90
CA ASN A 595 -2.26 -39.78 -17.35
C ASN A 595 -1.31 -40.97 -17.26
N HIS A 596 -0.61 -41.29 -18.35
CA HIS A 596 0.36 -42.38 -18.34
C HIS A 596 1.46 -42.13 -17.32
N LEU A 597 2.12 -40.97 -17.38
CA LEU A 597 3.26 -40.67 -16.51
C LEU A 597 2.91 -40.73 -15.01
N PHE A 598 1.77 -40.18 -14.60
CA PHE A 598 1.41 -40.05 -13.18
C PHE A 598 0.49 -41.15 -12.65
N ARG A 599 -0.24 -41.88 -13.51
CA ARG A 599 -1.26 -42.85 -13.09
C ARG A 599 -1.01 -44.25 -13.64
N GLU A 600 -0.88 -44.40 -14.97
CA GLU A 600 -0.95 -45.72 -15.62
C GLU A 600 0.43 -46.39 -15.77
N CYS A 601 1.52 -45.61 -15.76
CA CYS A 601 2.86 -46.14 -15.88
C CYS A 601 3.14 -47.17 -14.77
N PRO A 602 3.62 -48.39 -15.07
CA PRO A 602 3.84 -49.45 -14.08
C PRO A 602 4.65 -48.98 -12.87
N VAL A 603 5.67 -48.14 -13.09
CA VAL A 603 6.51 -47.59 -12.00
C VAL A 603 5.74 -46.60 -11.12
N SER A 604 4.79 -45.85 -11.69
CA SER A 604 3.90 -44.96 -10.92
C SER A 604 2.86 -45.75 -10.15
N VAL A 605 2.27 -46.79 -10.75
CA VAL A 605 1.32 -47.71 -10.08
C VAL A 605 1.99 -48.38 -8.89
N GLU A 606 3.20 -48.92 -9.09
CA GLU A 606 4.03 -49.50 -8.04
C GLU A 606 4.28 -48.48 -6.90
N MET A 607 4.70 -47.26 -7.23
CA MET A 607 4.93 -46.20 -6.23
C MET A 607 3.66 -45.86 -5.43
N TRP A 608 2.50 -45.74 -6.08
CA TRP A 608 1.23 -45.47 -5.40
C TRP A 608 0.81 -46.60 -4.46
N SER A 609 1.14 -47.86 -4.79
CA SER A 609 0.87 -49.00 -3.89
C SER A 609 1.58 -48.86 -2.54
N TYR A 610 2.79 -48.30 -2.55
CA TYR A 610 3.54 -48.01 -1.33
C TYR A 610 3.06 -46.76 -0.60
N LEU A 611 2.26 -45.88 -1.22
CA LEU A 611 1.66 -44.67 -0.62
C LEU A 611 0.14 -44.82 -0.43
N SER A 612 -0.30 -45.96 0.09
CA SER A 612 -1.73 -46.34 0.24
C SER A 612 -2.56 -45.38 1.12
N GLU A 613 -1.90 -44.57 1.95
CA GLU A 613 -2.51 -43.48 2.73
C GLU A 613 -3.12 -42.37 1.85
N VAL A 614 -2.63 -42.22 0.61
CA VAL A 614 -3.18 -41.29 -0.38
C VAL A 614 -4.27 -42.00 -1.18
N LYS A 615 -5.52 -41.94 -0.69
CA LYS A 615 -6.69 -42.51 -1.39
C LYS A 615 -7.03 -41.69 -2.64
N LEU A 616 -6.67 -42.20 -3.81
CA LEU A 616 -6.88 -41.58 -5.12
C LEU A 616 -8.18 -42.04 -5.78
N THR A 617 -8.77 -41.20 -6.64
CA THR A 617 -9.95 -41.59 -7.44
C THR A 617 -9.57 -42.61 -8.51
N GLN A 618 -10.34 -43.70 -8.60
CA GLN A 618 -10.12 -44.81 -9.56
C GLN A 618 -10.82 -44.63 -10.92
N ASP A 619 -11.39 -43.45 -11.20
CA ASP A 619 -12.09 -43.19 -12.46
C ASP A 619 -11.12 -43.26 -13.65
N THR A 620 -11.15 -44.37 -14.39
CA THR A 620 -10.27 -44.65 -15.54
C THR A 620 -10.59 -43.79 -16.75
N ASN A 621 -11.79 -43.21 -16.83
CA ASN A 621 -12.22 -42.39 -17.98
C ASN A 621 -11.98 -40.88 -17.76
N ALA A 622 -11.61 -40.46 -16.54
CA ALA A 622 -11.31 -39.06 -16.25
C ALA A 622 -9.99 -38.60 -16.89
N ASP A 623 -10.03 -37.44 -17.55
CA ASP A 623 -8.82 -36.74 -17.99
C ASP A 623 -7.93 -36.37 -16.78
N PHE A 624 -6.62 -36.28 -16.98
CA PHE A 624 -5.63 -36.03 -15.92
C PHE A 624 -6.02 -34.84 -15.04
N LYS A 625 -6.56 -33.79 -15.66
CA LYS A 625 -6.95 -32.57 -14.97
C LYS A 625 -8.12 -32.81 -14.00
N GLN A 626 -9.13 -33.58 -14.43
CA GLN A 626 -10.28 -33.95 -13.59
C GLN A 626 -9.85 -34.89 -12.46
N TRP A 627 -8.97 -35.85 -12.75
CA TRP A 627 -8.38 -36.72 -11.75
C TRP A 627 -7.60 -35.94 -10.68
N LEU A 628 -6.78 -34.98 -11.09
CA LEU A 628 -5.99 -34.13 -10.20
C LEU A 628 -6.86 -33.30 -9.26
N THR A 629 -7.91 -32.66 -9.79
CA THR A 629 -8.82 -31.84 -8.98
C THR A 629 -9.67 -32.67 -8.03
N SER A 630 -10.17 -33.83 -8.48
CA SER A 630 -11.02 -34.72 -7.68
C SER A 630 -10.22 -35.39 -6.58
N SER A 631 -9.03 -35.90 -6.88
CA SER A 631 -8.11 -36.46 -5.89
C SER A 631 -7.70 -35.42 -4.85
N SER A 632 -7.36 -34.20 -5.28
CA SER A 632 -7.01 -33.13 -4.33
C SER A 632 -8.19 -32.70 -3.46
N ALA A 633 -9.43 -32.75 -3.94
CA ALA A 633 -10.62 -32.42 -3.16
C ALA A 633 -10.84 -33.40 -2.00
N LEU A 634 -10.62 -34.70 -2.22
CA LEU A 634 -10.84 -35.77 -1.24
C LEU A 634 -9.77 -35.82 -0.11
N LEU A 635 -8.54 -35.40 -0.40
CA LEU A 635 -7.42 -35.53 0.55
C LEU A 635 -7.44 -34.46 1.64
N SER A 636 -6.97 -34.77 2.85
CA SER A 636 -6.67 -33.73 3.87
C SER A 636 -5.50 -32.84 3.43
N PHE A 637 -5.22 -31.73 4.14
CA PHE A 637 -4.08 -30.87 3.80
C PHE A 637 -2.75 -31.64 3.86
N ASP A 638 -2.55 -32.50 4.86
CA ASP A 638 -1.31 -33.27 5.03
C ASP A 638 -1.15 -34.37 3.98
N LEU A 639 -2.20 -35.12 3.69
CA LEU A 639 -2.17 -36.11 2.61
C LEU A 639 -1.99 -35.44 1.23
N CYS A 640 -2.52 -34.22 1.05
CA CYS A 640 -2.28 -33.46 -0.16
C CYS A 640 -0.81 -33.00 -0.30
N ARG A 641 -0.06 -32.84 0.82
CA ARG A 641 1.40 -32.57 0.77
C ARG A 641 2.14 -33.77 0.20
N LEU A 642 1.84 -34.96 0.72
CA LEU A 642 2.40 -36.22 0.24
C LEU A 642 2.05 -36.44 -1.24
N PHE A 643 0.79 -36.25 -1.61
CA PHE A 643 0.33 -36.34 -2.99
C PHE A 643 1.09 -35.41 -3.96
N CYS A 644 1.20 -34.12 -3.63
CA CYS A 644 1.96 -33.17 -4.45
C CYS A 644 3.47 -33.47 -4.46
N GLY A 645 4.02 -33.99 -3.35
CA GLY A 645 5.40 -34.47 -3.26
C GLY A 645 5.66 -35.66 -4.17
N ALA A 646 4.73 -36.62 -4.22
CA ALA A 646 4.79 -37.80 -5.07
C ALA A 646 4.76 -37.45 -6.55
N LEU A 647 3.84 -36.59 -7.00
CA LEU A 647 3.82 -36.10 -8.38
C LEU A 647 5.13 -35.37 -8.75
N TRP A 648 5.69 -34.58 -7.83
CA TRP A 648 6.98 -33.93 -8.07
C TRP A 648 8.14 -34.94 -8.17
N ALA A 649 8.14 -35.99 -7.34
CA ALA A 649 9.14 -37.05 -7.35
C ALA A 649 9.07 -37.91 -8.61
N ILE A 650 7.88 -38.28 -9.08
CA ILE A 650 7.67 -38.97 -10.38
C ILE A 650 8.27 -38.14 -11.52
N TRP A 651 7.97 -36.83 -11.54
CA TRP A 651 8.55 -35.92 -12.54
C TRP A 651 10.08 -35.82 -12.43
N GLY A 652 10.61 -35.86 -11.21
CA GLY A 652 12.04 -35.88 -10.91
C GLY A 652 12.74 -37.14 -11.44
N ASP A 653 12.24 -38.33 -11.06
CA ASP A 653 12.75 -39.63 -11.52
C ASP A 653 12.74 -39.74 -13.04
N ARG A 654 11.64 -39.32 -13.68
CA ARG A 654 11.56 -39.24 -15.14
C ARG A 654 12.69 -38.40 -15.73
N ASN A 655 12.96 -37.21 -15.18
CA ASN A 655 14.01 -36.34 -15.72
C ASN A 655 15.41 -36.90 -15.46
N ALA A 656 15.63 -37.56 -14.32
CA ALA A 656 16.88 -38.26 -14.03
C ALA A 656 17.13 -39.39 -15.04
N ARG A 657 16.10 -40.18 -15.38
CA ARG A 657 16.18 -41.19 -16.44
C ARG A 657 16.55 -40.59 -17.80
N VAL A 658 15.96 -39.46 -18.16
CA VAL A 658 16.21 -38.80 -19.47
C VAL A 658 17.57 -38.11 -19.56
N HIS A 659 18.03 -37.47 -18.48
CA HIS A 659 19.23 -36.60 -18.51
C HIS A 659 20.45 -37.20 -17.83
N GLU A 660 20.26 -38.00 -16.79
CA GLU A 660 21.30 -38.60 -15.96
C GLU A 660 21.42 -40.12 -16.20
N LYS A 661 20.49 -40.71 -16.96
CA LYS A 661 20.40 -42.16 -17.25
C LYS A 661 20.30 -43.04 -16.00
N THR A 662 19.81 -42.49 -14.89
CA THR A 662 19.58 -43.20 -13.63
C THR A 662 18.11 -43.62 -13.51
N SER A 663 17.82 -44.79 -12.95
CA SER A 663 16.45 -45.29 -12.79
C SER A 663 16.21 -45.74 -11.35
N LYS A 664 15.09 -45.28 -10.76
CA LYS A 664 14.64 -45.74 -9.44
C LYS A 664 13.39 -46.61 -9.54
N THR A 665 13.24 -47.57 -8.63
CA THR A 665 12.02 -48.39 -8.47
C THR A 665 10.89 -47.58 -7.85
N GLY A 666 9.64 -48.04 -7.98
CA GLY A 666 8.49 -47.37 -7.35
C GLY A 666 8.65 -47.22 -5.82
N ASN A 667 9.22 -48.23 -5.17
CA ASN A 667 9.53 -48.21 -3.74
C ASN A 667 10.53 -47.11 -3.35
N GLU A 668 11.64 -46.99 -4.07
CA GLU A 668 12.67 -45.97 -3.81
C GLU A 668 12.12 -44.55 -3.98
N VAL A 669 11.24 -44.33 -4.97
CA VAL A 669 10.58 -43.04 -5.18
C VAL A 669 9.61 -42.73 -4.04
N ALA A 670 8.83 -43.72 -3.58
CA ALA A 670 7.93 -43.56 -2.43
C ALA A 670 8.69 -43.25 -1.13
N GLY A 671 9.80 -43.96 -0.88
CA GLY A 671 10.70 -43.70 0.25
C GLY A 671 11.28 -42.28 0.21
N PHE A 672 11.73 -41.83 -0.97
CA PHE A 672 12.21 -40.46 -1.16
C PHE A 672 11.14 -39.41 -0.82
N VAL A 673 9.89 -39.61 -1.24
CA VAL A 673 8.79 -38.68 -0.95
C VAL A 673 8.57 -38.53 0.56
N ARG A 674 8.51 -39.67 1.28
CA ARG A 674 8.34 -39.66 2.75
C ARG A 674 9.47 -38.93 3.45
N ASN A 675 10.72 -39.28 3.12
CA ASN A 675 11.89 -38.64 3.71
C ASN A 675 11.91 -37.14 3.42
N TYR A 676 11.58 -36.74 2.18
CA TYR A 676 11.54 -35.33 1.81
C TYR A 676 10.47 -34.54 2.56
N ILE A 677 9.29 -35.11 2.78
CA ILE A 677 8.24 -34.44 3.57
C ILE A 677 8.64 -34.36 5.05
N GLN A 678 9.25 -35.42 5.60
CA GLN A 678 9.77 -35.44 6.98
C GLN A 678 10.87 -34.40 7.19
N GLU A 679 11.83 -34.28 6.26
CA GLU A 679 12.87 -33.23 6.29
C GLU A 679 12.26 -31.83 6.31
N LEU A 680 11.23 -31.58 5.49
CA LEU A 680 10.54 -30.29 5.47
C LEU A 680 9.86 -29.95 6.78
N ASP A 681 9.40 -30.95 7.53
CA ASP A 681 8.81 -30.76 8.85
C ASP A 681 9.86 -30.60 9.95
N GLY A 682 10.98 -31.33 9.87
CA GLY A 682 12.13 -31.19 10.78
C GLY A 682 12.77 -29.79 10.77
N VAL A 683 12.81 -29.13 9.62
CA VAL A 683 13.33 -27.74 9.50
C VAL A 683 12.46 -26.73 10.26
N LYS A 684 11.16 -26.99 10.44
CA LYS A 684 10.24 -26.05 11.11
C LYS A 684 10.32 -26.12 12.63
N THR A 685 10.64 -27.29 13.18
CA THR A 685 10.70 -27.53 14.63
C THR A 685 11.82 -26.72 15.32
N ILE A 686 12.85 -26.29 14.56
CA ILE A 686 13.97 -25.46 15.05
C ILE A 686 13.51 -24.02 15.37
N VAL A 687 12.38 -23.55 14.81
CA VAL A 687 11.79 -22.27 15.22
C VAL A 687 10.94 -22.50 16.47
N VAL A 688 11.60 -22.45 17.64
CA VAL A 688 10.97 -22.56 18.96
C VAL A 688 9.75 -21.63 19.03
N LYS A 689 8.55 -22.23 19.02
CA LYS A 689 7.34 -21.52 19.42
C LYS A 689 7.45 -21.32 20.93
N PHE A 690 7.70 -20.08 21.35
CA PHE A 690 7.40 -19.70 22.73
C PHE A 690 5.95 -20.10 23.03
N PRO A 691 5.67 -20.77 24.17
CA PRO A 691 4.30 -21.04 24.59
C PRO A 691 3.57 -19.71 24.59
N LYS A 692 2.54 -19.57 23.74
CA LYS A 692 1.69 -18.39 23.79
C LYS A 692 1.09 -18.37 25.20
N ALA A 693 1.41 -17.34 25.98
CA ALA A 693 0.73 -17.08 27.24
C ALA A 693 -0.78 -17.19 27.00
N VAL A 694 -1.45 -18.06 27.76
CA VAL A 694 -2.90 -18.22 27.67
C VAL A 694 -3.51 -16.87 28.04
N SER A 695 -3.98 -16.13 27.04
CA SER A 695 -4.60 -14.83 27.26
C SER A 695 -5.93 -15.06 27.98
N ARG A 696 -6.00 -14.72 29.28
CA ARG A 696 -7.22 -14.72 30.08
C ARG A 696 -7.96 -13.39 29.92
N TRP A 697 -9.29 -13.41 30.08
CA TRP A 697 -10.06 -12.16 30.21
C TRP A 697 -9.66 -11.47 31.52
N LYS A 698 -9.69 -10.14 31.58
CA LYS A 698 -9.31 -9.38 32.77
C LYS A 698 -10.42 -8.44 33.18
N TYR A 699 -10.65 -8.27 34.48
CA TYR A 699 -11.61 -7.29 34.99
C TYR A 699 -11.29 -5.85 34.54
N PRO A 700 -12.31 -5.01 34.30
CA PRO A 700 -12.12 -3.59 34.07
C PRO A 700 -11.60 -2.87 35.32
N PRO A 701 -10.88 -1.73 35.16
CA PRO A 701 -10.49 -0.90 36.29
C PRO A 701 -11.70 -0.35 37.06
N TYR A 702 -11.52 0.01 38.33
CA TYR A 702 -12.56 0.60 39.19
C TYR A 702 -13.31 1.75 38.47
N GLN A 703 -14.64 1.74 38.55
CA GLN A 703 -15.58 2.65 37.87
C GLN A 703 -15.66 2.53 36.33
N PHE A 704 -15.08 1.49 35.71
CA PHE A 704 -15.34 1.17 34.31
C PHE A 704 -16.26 -0.04 34.18
N VAL A 705 -17.22 0.07 33.25
CA VAL A 705 -17.98 -1.08 32.77
C VAL A 705 -17.34 -1.61 31.50
N LYS A 706 -17.20 -2.92 31.39
CA LYS A 706 -16.66 -3.60 30.22
C LYS A 706 -17.77 -4.33 29.48
N ILE A 707 -17.90 -4.06 28.19
CA ILE A 707 -18.92 -4.66 27.33
C ILE A 707 -18.24 -5.53 26.28
N ASN A 708 -18.52 -6.83 26.33
CA ASN A 708 -18.12 -7.81 25.33
C ASN A 708 -19.28 -8.03 24.36
N PHE A 709 -19.00 -8.01 23.05
CA PHE A 709 -20.03 -8.21 22.04
C PHE A 709 -19.55 -9.13 20.91
N ASP A 710 -20.50 -9.79 20.26
CA ASP A 710 -20.29 -10.52 19.01
C ASP A 710 -21.54 -10.54 18.12
N GLY A 711 -21.36 -10.81 16.84
CA GLY A 711 -22.44 -10.89 15.85
C GLY A 711 -22.43 -12.22 15.11
N ALA A 712 -23.54 -12.97 15.17
CA ALA A 712 -23.77 -14.17 14.37
C ALA A 712 -24.60 -13.81 13.14
N TYR A 713 -24.34 -14.46 12.00
CA TYR A 713 -25.01 -14.16 10.73
C TYR A 713 -25.39 -15.45 10.00
N ASP A 714 -26.63 -15.51 9.53
CA ASP A 714 -27.12 -16.57 8.64
C ASP A 714 -27.17 -16.06 7.19
N MET A 715 -26.50 -16.77 6.29
CA MET A 715 -26.44 -16.43 4.87
C MET A 715 -27.71 -16.77 4.10
N LYS A 716 -28.47 -17.79 4.53
CA LYS A 716 -29.67 -18.25 3.82
C LYS A 716 -30.84 -17.32 4.06
N GLU A 717 -31.10 -17.03 5.33
CA GLU A 717 -32.23 -16.23 5.79
C GLU A 717 -31.89 -14.73 5.93
N GLN A 718 -30.61 -14.35 5.79
CA GLN A 718 -30.11 -12.97 5.92
C GLN A 718 -30.41 -12.31 7.29
N PHE A 719 -30.62 -13.13 8.32
CA PHE A 719 -30.73 -12.69 9.70
C PHE A 719 -29.35 -12.57 10.35
N SER A 720 -29.24 -11.64 11.29
CA SER A 720 -28.12 -11.62 12.23
C SER A 720 -28.60 -11.49 13.65
N ALA A 721 -27.80 -11.98 14.59
CA ALA A 721 -28.05 -11.84 16.01
C ALA A 721 -26.84 -11.22 16.69
N SER A 722 -27.10 -10.22 17.53
CA SER A 722 -26.10 -9.57 18.36
C SER A 722 -26.12 -10.19 19.75
N GLY A 723 -24.96 -10.63 20.25
CA GLY A 723 -24.80 -11.10 21.63
C GLY A 723 -23.94 -10.12 22.42
N ILE A 724 -24.44 -9.59 23.53
CA ILE A 724 -23.79 -8.53 24.30
C ILE A 724 -23.83 -8.86 25.79
N VAL A 725 -22.71 -8.68 26.49
CA VAL A 725 -22.58 -8.85 27.93
C VAL A 725 -21.82 -7.66 28.52
N ALA A 726 -22.40 -7.00 29.52
CA ALA A 726 -21.79 -5.93 30.29
C ALA A 726 -21.39 -6.44 31.68
N ARG A 727 -20.15 -6.16 32.10
CA ARG A 727 -19.58 -6.57 33.38
C ARG A 727 -18.92 -5.41 34.13
N ASP A 728 -18.93 -5.45 35.45
CA ASP A 728 -18.29 -4.46 36.33
C ASP A 728 -16.84 -4.85 36.70
N SER A 729 -16.25 -4.11 37.65
CA SER A 729 -14.88 -4.32 38.15
C SER A 729 -14.70 -5.57 39.01
N GLU A 730 -15.79 -6.19 39.46
CA GLU A 730 -15.79 -7.46 40.20
C GLU A 730 -16.04 -8.65 39.26
N GLY A 731 -16.27 -8.38 37.97
CA GLY A 731 -16.59 -9.39 36.97
C GLY A 731 -18.05 -9.81 36.94
N GLU A 732 -18.89 -9.20 37.76
CA GLU A 732 -20.31 -9.51 37.82
C GLU A 732 -21.02 -8.97 36.59
N VAL A 733 -22.01 -9.73 36.11
CA VAL A 733 -22.78 -9.38 34.93
C VAL A 733 -23.80 -8.33 35.32
N LEU A 734 -23.64 -7.11 34.83
CA LEU A 734 -24.61 -6.03 35.02
C LEU A 734 -25.82 -6.19 34.11
N ALA A 735 -25.58 -6.58 32.86
CA ALA A 735 -26.63 -6.82 31.88
C ALA A 735 -26.16 -7.77 30.78
N SER A 736 -27.10 -8.57 30.25
CA SER A 736 -26.92 -9.29 29.00
C SER A 736 -28.06 -8.96 28.05
N LYS A 737 -27.73 -8.75 26.78
CA LYS A 737 -28.69 -8.34 25.75
C LYS A 737 -28.45 -9.15 24.49
N SER A 738 -29.53 -9.61 23.89
CA SER A 738 -29.49 -10.12 22.53
C SER A 738 -30.62 -9.56 21.68
N LYS A 739 -30.29 -9.29 20.42
CA LYS A 739 -31.18 -8.65 19.47
C LYS A 739 -30.99 -9.24 18.07
N ILE A 740 -32.09 -9.45 17.37
CA ILE A 740 -32.14 -9.95 16.01
C ILE A 740 -32.24 -8.75 15.07
N HIS A 741 -31.53 -8.84 13.95
CA HIS A 741 -31.57 -7.86 12.90
C HIS A 741 -31.93 -8.55 11.58
N THR A 742 -32.90 -7.97 10.88
CA THR A 742 -33.32 -8.42 9.55
C THR A 742 -32.54 -7.67 8.46
N ASN A 743 -32.57 -8.19 7.23
CA ASN A 743 -31.96 -7.57 6.04
C ASN A 743 -30.46 -7.25 6.16
N VAL A 744 -29.69 -8.12 6.83
CA VAL A 744 -28.26 -7.89 7.04
C VAL A 744 -27.45 -8.42 5.85
N VAL A 745 -26.58 -7.57 5.30
CA VAL A 745 -25.92 -7.83 4.01
C VAL A 745 -24.73 -8.79 4.12
N SER A 746 -24.12 -8.89 5.29
CA SER A 746 -22.95 -9.77 5.51
C SER A 746 -22.68 -10.01 6.98
N ALA A 747 -21.89 -11.04 7.28
CA ALA A 747 -21.31 -11.26 8.60
C ALA A 747 -20.59 -10.00 9.10
N PHE A 748 -19.84 -9.32 8.24
CA PHE A 748 -19.14 -8.07 8.59
C PHE A 748 -20.09 -6.92 8.96
N ALA A 749 -21.29 -6.89 8.42
CA ALA A 749 -22.34 -5.94 8.82
C ALA A 749 -22.99 -6.32 10.16
N ALA A 750 -23.27 -7.61 10.38
CA ALA A 750 -23.73 -8.13 11.67
C ALA A 750 -22.77 -7.78 12.80
N GLU A 751 -21.48 -7.95 12.54
CA GLU A 751 -20.39 -7.59 13.44
C GLU A 751 -20.43 -6.10 13.86
N ALA A 752 -20.76 -5.19 12.96
CA ALA A 752 -20.82 -3.75 13.24
C ALA A 752 -22.13 -3.33 13.91
N LEU A 753 -23.25 -3.99 13.56
CA LEU A 753 -24.54 -3.82 14.23
C LEU A 753 -24.44 -4.20 15.71
N ALA A 754 -23.81 -5.34 16.02
CA ALA A 754 -23.58 -5.76 17.40
C ALA A 754 -22.76 -4.73 18.18
N CYS A 755 -21.78 -4.08 17.53
CA CYS A 755 -21.01 -2.99 18.14
C CYS A 755 -21.91 -1.78 18.45
N ARG A 756 -22.79 -1.39 17.52
CA ARG A 756 -23.72 -0.27 17.72
C ARG A 756 -24.68 -0.54 18.87
N GLU A 757 -25.22 -1.76 18.96
CA GLU A 757 -26.08 -2.19 20.07
C GLU A 757 -25.32 -2.26 21.41
N ALA A 758 -24.04 -2.65 21.40
CA ALA A 758 -23.20 -2.65 22.61
C ALA A 758 -22.96 -1.24 23.15
N VAL A 759 -22.74 -0.26 22.26
CA VAL A 759 -22.64 1.15 22.64
C VAL A 759 -23.99 1.67 23.15
N GLN A 760 -25.09 1.29 22.50
CA GLN A 760 -26.45 1.67 22.92
C GLN A 760 -26.75 1.17 24.33
N LEU A 761 -26.44 -0.10 24.62
CA LEU A 761 -26.60 -0.69 25.95
C LEU A 761 -25.88 0.15 27.01
N GLY A 762 -24.68 0.63 26.72
CA GLY A 762 -23.95 1.52 27.62
C GLY A 762 -24.62 2.86 27.89
N ILE A 763 -25.29 3.43 26.89
CA ILE A 763 -26.11 4.65 27.05
C ILE A 763 -27.34 4.34 27.90
N ASP A 764 -28.02 3.23 27.62
CA ASP A 764 -29.23 2.79 28.32
C ASP A 764 -28.95 2.55 29.81
N MET A 765 -27.77 1.98 30.14
CA MET A 765 -27.28 1.79 31.51
C MET A 765 -26.80 3.08 32.19
N LYS A 766 -26.89 4.25 31.52
CA LYS A 766 -26.42 5.57 32.00
C LYS A 766 -24.95 5.59 32.46
N GLN A 767 -24.11 4.73 31.87
CA GLN A 767 -22.70 4.62 32.24
C GLN A 767 -21.85 5.68 31.56
N ARG A 768 -20.97 6.37 32.30
CA ARG A 768 -20.11 7.43 31.75
C ARG A 768 -18.71 6.97 31.32
N ARG A 769 -18.26 5.80 31.79
CA ARG A 769 -16.89 5.28 31.58
C ARG A 769 -16.95 3.81 31.14
N MET A 770 -16.54 3.53 29.91
CA MET A 770 -16.70 2.19 29.32
C MET A 770 -15.50 1.69 28.53
N ILE A 771 -15.39 0.36 28.48
CA ILE A 771 -14.47 -0.39 27.62
C ILE A 771 -15.30 -1.35 26.78
N ILE A 772 -15.20 -1.24 25.46
CA ILE A 772 -15.90 -2.10 24.51
C ILE A 772 -14.89 -3.05 23.86
N GLU A 773 -15.10 -4.35 23.99
CA GLU A 773 -14.15 -5.38 23.59
C GLU A 773 -14.74 -6.38 22.59
N ARG A 774 -13.91 -6.78 21.61
CA ARG A 774 -14.30 -7.75 20.58
C ARG A 774 -13.11 -8.41 19.87
N ASP A 775 -13.38 -9.48 19.13
CA ASP A 775 -12.43 -10.36 18.45
C ASP A 775 -12.10 -10.04 16.98
N SER A 776 -12.62 -8.93 16.47
CA SER A 776 -12.38 -8.42 15.10
C SER A 776 -11.60 -7.12 15.15
N LEU A 777 -10.30 -7.20 14.85
CA LEU A 777 -9.38 -6.04 14.86
C LEU A 777 -9.82 -4.95 13.87
N THR A 778 -10.51 -5.33 12.80
CA THR A 778 -10.94 -4.43 11.72
C THR A 778 -11.96 -3.41 12.22
N ILE A 779 -12.95 -3.83 13.01
CA ILE A 779 -14.00 -2.94 13.53
C ILE A 779 -13.43 -2.05 14.63
N ILE A 780 -12.65 -2.61 15.55
CA ILE A 780 -11.98 -1.83 16.60
C ILE A 780 -11.11 -0.71 16.01
N LYS A 781 -10.34 -1.01 14.95
CA LYS A 781 -9.55 0.02 14.24
C LYS A 781 -10.43 1.11 13.62
N LYS A 782 -11.61 0.77 13.08
CA LYS A 782 -12.54 1.73 12.47
C LYS A 782 -13.22 2.62 13.50
N CYS A 783 -13.61 2.07 14.64
CA CYS A 783 -14.18 2.83 15.76
C CYS A 783 -13.16 3.76 16.42
N ARG A 784 -11.86 3.40 16.40
CA ARG A 784 -10.77 4.24 16.90
C ARG A 784 -10.38 5.38 15.97
N ASN A 785 -10.53 5.19 14.66
CA ASN A 785 -10.16 6.19 13.66
C ASN A 785 -11.28 7.22 13.49
N ASP A 786 -10.94 8.51 13.42
CA ASP A 786 -11.91 9.61 13.25
C ASP A 786 -12.20 9.93 11.76
N SER A 787 -11.49 9.31 10.81
CA SER A 787 -11.71 9.53 9.38
C SER A 787 -13.04 8.94 8.89
N THR A 788 -13.74 9.60 7.96
CA THR A 788 -14.99 9.11 7.33
C THR A 788 -14.85 7.67 6.83
N ASP A 789 -15.69 6.76 7.34
CA ASP A 789 -15.71 5.36 6.89
C ASP A 789 -16.61 5.24 5.66
N ARG A 790 -16.07 4.70 4.57
CA ARG A 790 -16.77 4.53 3.28
C ARG A 790 -17.15 3.07 3.00
N SER A 791 -16.95 2.18 3.97
CA SER A 791 -17.25 0.75 3.85
C SER A 791 -18.74 0.43 3.98
N GLN A 792 -19.10 -0.84 3.80
CA GLN A 792 -20.48 -1.33 3.94
C GLN A 792 -21.10 -1.01 5.29
N ILE A 793 -20.27 -0.88 6.33
CA ILE A 793 -20.67 -0.59 7.70
C ILE A 793 -20.50 0.88 8.08
N GLY A 794 -20.22 1.76 7.11
CA GLY A 794 -19.90 3.16 7.34
C GLY A 794 -21.00 3.91 8.11
N SER A 795 -22.28 3.62 7.83
CA SER A 795 -23.43 4.16 8.56
C SER A 795 -23.44 3.74 10.04
N TYR A 796 -23.21 2.46 10.32
CA TYR A 796 -23.11 1.95 11.70
C TYR A 796 -21.92 2.54 12.46
N ILE A 797 -20.76 2.67 11.80
CA ILE A 797 -19.57 3.29 12.40
C ILE A 797 -19.80 4.79 12.65
N TYR A 798 -20.53 5.48 11.77
CA TYR A 798 -20.92 6.86 11.98
C TYR A 798 -21.81 7.01 13.21
N ASP A 799 -22.83 6.16 13.36
CA ASP A 799 -23.70 6.13 14.55
C ASP A 799 -22.88 5.92 15.83
N ILE A 800 -21.99 4.92 15.86
CA ILE A 800 -21.10 4.63 17.00
C ILE A 800 -20.25 5.84 17.38
N ARG A 801 -19.78 6.62 16.40
CA ARG A 801 -18.99 7.83 16.65
C ARG A 801 -19.81 8.98 17.21
N GLN A 802 -21.07 9.13 16.79
CA GLN A 802 -21.96 10.12 17.42
C GLN A 802 -22.30 9.69 18.85
N MET A 803 -22.58 8.41 19.06
CA MET A 803 -22.88 7.82 20.37
C MET A 803 -21.69 7.91 21.34
N LYS A 804 -20.46 7.87 20.83
CA LYS A 804 -19.22 8.08 21.61
C LYS A 804 -19.20 9.42 22.36
N LYS A 805 -19.91 10.45 21.88
CA LYS A 805 -19.96 11.78 22.51
C LYS A 805 -20.71 11.79 23.86
N TYR A 806 -21.57 10.81 24.13
CA TYR A 806 -22.31 10.70 25.39
C TYR A 806 -21.44 10.19 26.55
N PHE A 807 -20.26 9.63 26.27
CA PHE A 807 -19.37 9.06 27.28
C PHE A 807 -18.24 10.02 27.63
N SER A 808 -17.93 10.15 28.93
CA SER A 808 -16.75 10.88 29.39
C SER A 808 -15.44 10.22 28.94
N LYS A 809 -15.42 8.88 28.91
CA LYS A 809 -14.27 8.08 28.49
C LYS A 809 -14.71 6.72 27.98
N ILE A 810 -14.50 6.49 26.69
CA ILE A 810 -14.79 5.20 26.03
C ILE A 810 -13.54 4.69 25.30
N ARG A 811 -13.24 3.41 25.46
CA ARG A 811 -12.15 2.71 24.77
C ARG A 811 -12.71 1.52 24.00
N PHE A 812 -12.14 1.26 22.83
CA PHE A 812 -12.45 0.09 22.02
C PHE A 812 -11.21 -0.79 21.97
N ASP A 813 -11.27 -2.03 22.45
CA ASP A 813 -10.12 -2.92 22.58
C ASP A 813 -10.33 -4.25 21.85
N PHE A 814 -9.23 -4.81 21.33
CA PHE A 814 -9.22 -6.09 20.63
C PHE A 814 -8.84 -7.20 21.60
N ILE A 815 -9.62 -8.27 21.62
CA ILE A 815 -9.37 -9.47 22.43
C ILE A 815 -9.35 -10.72 21.55
N PRO A 816 -8.58 -11.78 21.89
CA PRO A 816 -8.65 -13.04 21.15
C PRO A 816 -10.04 -13.69 21.24
N ARG A 817 -10.45 -14.43 20.20
CA ARG A 817 -11.73 -15.15 20.19
C ARG A 817 -11.88 -16.17 21.33
N SER A 818 -10.77 -16.74 21.82
CA SER A 818 -10.76 -17.63 22.99
C SER A 818 -11.21 -16.94 24.29
N VAL A 819 -11.24 -15.60 24.30
CA VAL A 819 -11.60 -14.75 25.45
C VAL A 819 -13.03 -14.22 25.31
N ASN A 820 -13.55 -14.06 24.08
CA ASN A 820 -14.89 -13.53 23.81
C ASN A 820 -15.96 -14.63 23.70
N THR A 821 -15.84 -15.70 24.50
CA THR A 821 -16.67 -16.91 24.31
C THR A 821 -18.12 -16.73 24.70
N LEU A 822 -18.39 -16.01 25.80
CA LEU A 822 -19.76 -15.77 26.25
C LEU A 822 -20.58 -14.96 25.24
N ALA A 823 -20.06 -13.82 24.75
CA ALA A 823 -20.76 -13.01 23.75
C ALA A 823 -20.99 -13.77 22.43
N HIS A 824 -20.01 -14.59 22.01
CA HIS A 824 -20.13 -15.46 20.84
C HIS A 824 -21.24 -16.50 20.99
N MET A 825 -21.34 -17.12 22.17
CA MET A 825 -22.40 -18.08 22.49
C MET A 825 -23.78 -17.43 22.43
N LEU A 826 -23.95 -16.26 23.08
CA LEU A 826 -25.22 -15.55 23.07
C LEU A 826 -25.66 -15.23 21.64
N ALA A 827 -24.76 -14.69 20.81
CA ALA A 827 -25.07 -14.38 19.42
C ALA A 827 -25.52 -15.63 18.63
N LYS A 828 -24.83 -16.76 18.81
CA LYS A 828 -25.12 -18.00 18.08
C LYS A 828 -26.42 -18.67 18.53
N GLU A 829 -26.69 -18.71 19.82
CA GLU A 829 -27.92 -19.33 20.36
C GLU A 829 -29.15 -18.49 20.06
N THR A 830 -29.08 -17.16 20.14
CA THR A 830 -30.16 -16.27 19.69
C THR A 830 -30.47 -16.48 18.22
N LEU A 831 -29.47 -16.66 17.36
CA LEU A 831 -29.70 -16.92 15.94
C LEU A 831 -30.43 -18.26 15.70
N LYS A 832 -30.15 -19.28 16.51
CA LYS A 832 -30.81 -20.58 16.44
C LYS A 832 -32.24 -20.56 16.97
N ARG A 833 -32.45 -19.92 18.13
CA ARG A 833 -33.74 -19.90 18.84
C ARG A 833 -34.69 -18.83 18.30
N LYS A 834 -34.16 -17.80 17.64
CA LYS A 834 -34.88 -16.61 17.17
C LYS A 834 -35.62 -15.86 18.29
N GLU A 835 -35.05 -15.86 19.50
CA GLU A 835 -35.59 -15.18 20.68
C GLU A 835 -34.70 -13.99 21.09
N GLU A 836 -35.27 -12.80 21.21
CA GLU A 836 -34.59 -11.62 21.76
C GLU A 836 -34.73 -11.55 23.28
N PHE A 837 -33.73 -11.02 23.98
CA PHE A 837 -33.81 -10.84 25.43
C PHE A 837 -32.98 -9.64 25.92
N TYR A 838 -33.42 -9.09 27.04
CA TYR A 838 -32.68 -8.12 27.84
C TYR A 838 -32.80 -8.54 29.31
N LEU A 839 -31.68 -8.97 29.89
CA LEU A 839 -31.61 -9.47 31.26
C LEU A 839 -30.68 -8.57 32.08
N VAL A 840 -31.13 -8.16 33.25
CA VAL A 840 -30.37 -7.35 34.20
C VAL A 840 -29.80 -8.28 35.27
N GLY A 841 -28.51 -8.15 35.59
CA GLY A 841 -27.85 -8.94 36.64
C GLY A 841 -27.54 -10.40 36.28
N VAL A 842 -28.11 -10.94 35.19
CA VAL A 842 -28.05 -12.37 34.86
C VAL A 842 -27.77 -12.63 33.38
N VAL A 843 -27.35 -13.85 33.06
CA VAL A 843 -27.28 -14.39 31.69
C VAL A 843 -28.35 -15.48 31.52
N PRO A 844 -28.76 -15.83 30.29
CA PRO A 844 -29.71 -16.91 30.07
C PRO A 844 -29.21 -18.25 30.66
N SER A 845 -30.14 -19.12 31.04
CA SER A 845 -29.83 -20.41 31.70
C SER A 845 -28.83 -21.28 30.93
N PHE A 846 -28.86 -21.25 29.59
CA PHE A 846 -27.92 -21.99 28.73
C PHE A 846 -26.49 -21.43 28.73
N ALA A 847 -26.29 -20.20 29.21
CA ALA A 847 -25.01 -19.50 29.25
C ALA A 847 -24.40 -19.44 30.66
N GLU A 848 -25.14 -19.83 31.70
CA GLU A 848 -24.72 -19.74 33.11
C GLU A 848 -23.49 -20.64 33.40
N THR A 849 -23.45 -21.85 32.84
CA THR A 849 -22.28 -22.76 32.96
C THR A 849 -21.02 -22.17 32.32
N HIS A 850 -21.16 -21.44 31.21
CA HIS A 850 -20.05 -20.77 30.55
C HIS A 850 -19.58 -19.53 31.31
N LYS A 851 -20.49 -18.78 31.93
CA LYS A 851 -20.17 -17.69 32.87
C LYS A 851 -19.35 -18.21 34.06
N GLN A 852 -19.77 -19.32 34.67
CA GLN A 852 -19.03 -19.94 35.77
C GLN A 852 -17.63 -20.42 35.35
N ASN A 853 -17.51 -21.02 34.16
CA ASN A 853 -16.21 -21.42 33.60
C ASN A 853 -15.28 -20.25 33.27
N GLU A 854 -15.80 -19.08 32.88
CA GLU A 854 -14.98 -17.87 32.71
C GLU A 854 -14.56 -17.27 34.05
N ARG A 855 -15.38 -17.38 35.10
CA ARG A 855 -15.08 -16.91 36.48
C ARG A 855 -14.03 -17.79 37.19
N LEU A 856 -14.14 -19.11 37.05
CA LEU A 856 -13.21 -20.08 37.67
C LEU A 856 -11.79 -20.03 37.08
N ARG A 857 -11.61 -19.47 35.88
CA ARG A 857 -10.31 -19.38 35.19
C ARG A 857 -9.39 -18.25 35.71
N GLU A 858 -9.80 -17.48 36.72
CA GLU A 858 -9.02 -16.40 37.33
C GLU A 858 -8.64 -16.63 38.81
N LEU A 859 -9.05 -17.73 39.45
CA LEU A 859 -8.66 -18.03 40.84
C LEU A 859 -7.24 -18.62 40.99
N ASP A 860 -6.45 -18.71 39.91
CA ASP A 860 -5.04 -19.13 39.87
C ASP A 860 -4.08 -18.05 39.41
#